data_AF-A0A812J1G8-F1
#
_entry.id   AF-A0A812J1G8-F1
#
_cell.length_a   1.000
_cell.length_b   1.000
_cell.length_c   1.000
_cell.angle_alpha   90.00
_cell.angle_beta   90.00
_cell.angle_gamma   90.00
#
_symmetry.space_group_name_H-M   'P 1'
#
loop_
_entity.id
_entity.type
_entity.pdbx_description
1 polymer ?
#
loop_
_entity_poly.entity_id
_entity_poly.type
_entity_poly.pdbx_seq_one_letter_code
_entity_poly.pdbx_strand_id
1 'polypeptide(L)'
;MSAPWRCRVCSQNNKSSAAYCPTCGGYWSKVMDRQGARPSQPPERHRDEAWWQPKGNQKGDQQRGKSPRTRRPRSPRQRGKGGQQPSQQRPEATTTAVPTTAQLPRPPKAKAVPTPKEVSGGATEPTAECQVLNQLIEQLGQAQELPDGVRALMAQIGQTTARTEARTLHRLVTQLADPVSWLDDIAVLLQSQSAKAAATDAARATALIYQYLSLIGVGLNLDQGKTEAIVSWHGPGAHDAKVQVMQKGAGSVPICVPGCTGLLLRCVLHYEHLGSLRTDGGDIGPAVEHRHREARSVYRAVKTRLLPNPNLTLAERQSMIHALILSRFLHGAGTWLFGSTESWESYVARYVGLLRGAIRPLHGCSSGRLSQPELCALTRALLPEEVLAVSRVRLLACIAHRGGRFARLQFAHHGAWILQLRSDVALVARVTEDTALKAYAEADLDAAAWIDAWPFNQGGTRALLARFRKLCVAGRCHLVEPAIARAHAHERIQQAGPVYMRDIKCSPRTLRFQCPDCPSVFTTRAAASAHRSKVHGHKSAAAQAFGTACEVCRRQFWSTGRLSEHFRKSARCAAIYRESDLAGTQAEVLADKRMPCSQLVGPQQWWATLDHPPLEPLVQPPSAIDPLPRLLALVQTEQLHSFFQLFACSVEAHGYDEVLAVLRTVPEGSDYWRLAVSVVSVLDSSNELHHFSEGALAAVFQTGALLYGPKDAVRSAVAGDWPSL
;
A
#
# COMPACT_ATOMS: atom_id res chain seq x y z
N MET A 1 34.51 -28.52 -16.52
CA MET A 1 34.13 -28.37 -17.95
C MET A 1 32.82 -27.60 -17.99
N SER A 2 32.86 -26.33 -18.42
CA SER A 2 31.73 -25.41 -18.38
C SER A 2 30.70 -25.75 -19.48
N ALA A 3 29.40 -25.59 -19.17
CA ALA A 3 28.30 -25.84 -20.10
C ALA A 3 28.18 -24.73 -21.16
N PRO A 4 27.77 -25.04 -22.41
CA PRO A 4 27.48 -24.03 -23.43
C PRO A 4 26.35 -23.10 -22.97
N TRP A 5 26.34 -21.87 -23.46
CA TRP A 5 25.46 -20.82 -22.95
C TRP A 5 24.69 -20.12 -24.06
N ARG A 6 23.41 -19.81 -23.81
CA ARG A 6 22.54 -19.19 -24.81
C ARG A 6 22.48 -17.67 -24.63
N CYS A 7 22.55 -16.89 -25.68
CA CYS A 7 22.39 -15.45 -25.61
C CYS A 7 20.90 -15.07 -25.55
N ARG A 8 20.43 -14.36 -24.51
CA ARG A 8 19.04 -13.90 -24.36
C ARG A 8 18.63 -12.79 -25.35
N VAL A 9 19.60 -12.13 -25.99
CA VAL A 9 19.34 -11.02 -26.92
C VAL A 9 19.06 -11.53 -28.33
N CYS A 10 19.88 -12.46 -28.83
CA CYS A 10 19.76 -13.02 -30.19
C CYS A 10 19.39 -14.51 -30.23
N SER A 11 19.21 -15.15 -29.07
CA SER A 11 18.91 -16.59 -28.92
C SER A 11 19.98 -17.57 -29.40
N GLN A 12 21.17 -17.11 -29.80
CA GLN A 12 22.29 -17.94 -30.27
C GLN A 12 22.92 -18.76 -29.14
N ASN A 13 23.16 -20.05 -29.38
CA ASN A 13 23.95 -20.90 -28.48
C ASN A 13 25.46 -20.71 -28.72
N ASN A 14 26.17 -20.37 -27.66
CA ASN A 14 27.61 -20.12 -27.67
C ASN A 14 28.34 -21.24 -26.92
N LYS A 15 29.56 -21.54 -27.37
CA LYS A 15 30.46 -22.46 -26.66
C LYS A 15 30.76 -21.93 -25.26
N SER A 16 31.01 -22.82 -24.32
CA SER A 16 31.29 -22.46 -22.92
C SER A 16 32.54 -21.60 -22.72
N SER A 17 33.47 -21.61 -23.68
CA SER A 17 34.66 -20.77 -23.71
C SER A 17 34.48 -19.40 -24.37
N ALA A 18 33.33 -19.12 -24.99
CA ALA A 18 33.11 -17.86 -25.71
C ALA A 18 32.82 -16.72 -24.72
N ALA A 19 33.70 -15.72 -24.67
CA ALA A 19 33.54 -14.53 -23.82
C ALA A 19 32.45 -13.57 -24.34
N TYR A 20 32.19 -13.56 -25.66
CA TYR A 20 31.21 -12.70 -26.31
C TYR A 20 30.32 -13.51 -27.25
N CYS A 21 29.07 -13.06 -27.42
CA CYS A 21 28.20 -13.61 -28.45
C CYS A 21 28.64 -13.09 -29.83
N PRO A 22 28.93 -13.96 -30.82
CA PRO A 22 29.40 -13.53 -32.14
C PRO A 22 28.32 -12.79 -32.94
N THR A 23 27.04 -12.94 -32.57
CA THR A 23 25.93 -12.33 -33.29
C THR A 23 25.60 -10.93 -32.77
N CYS A 24 25.62 -10.70 -31.46
CA CYS A 24 25.21 -9.41 -30.88
C CYS A 24 26.34 -8.66 -30.15
N GLY A 25 27.55 -9.19 -30.10
CA GLY A 25 28.71 -8.59 -29.43
C GLY A 25 28.60 -8.51 -27.90
N GLY A 26 27.52 -9.01 -27.30
CA GLY A 26 27.30 -8.94 -25.86
C GLY A 26 28.22 -9.87 -25.07
N TYR A 27 28.83 -9.36 -24.00
CA TYR A 27 29.66 -10.15 -23.09
C TYR A 27 28.82 -11.17 -22.32
N TRP A 28 29.31 -12.41 -22.22
CA TRP A 28 28.53 -13.58 -21.80
C TRP A 28 27.78 -13.38 -20.48
N SER A 29 28.38 -12.76 -19.46
CA SER A 29 27.73 -12.59 -18.15
C SER A 29 26.50 -11.67 -18.19
N LYS A 30 26.42 -10.75 -19.17
CA LYS A 30 25.31 -9.80 -19.34
C LYS A 30 24.21 -10.31 -20.26
N VAL A 31 24.55 -11.18 -21.20
CA VAL A 31 23.63 -11.65 -22.23
C VAL A 31 23.33 -13.14 -22.16
N MET A 32 23.94 -13.91 -21.25
CA MET A 32 23.58 -15.31 -21.03
C MET A 32 22.16 -15.44 -20.47
N ASP A 33 21.39 -16.33 -21.09
CA ASP A 33 20.03 -16.70 -20.74
C ASP A 33 20.07 -17.65 -19.53
N ARG A 34 19.91 -17.09 -18.33
CA ARG A 34 19.89 -17.84 -17.07
C ARG A 34 18.50 -18.47 -16.87
N GLN A 35 18.15 -19.48 -17.66
CA GLN A 35 16.84 -20.14 -17.53
C GLN A 35 16.89 -21.39 -16.65
N GLY A 36 16.66 -21.13 -15.35
CA GLY A 36 15.78 -21.94 -14.50
C GLY A 36 14.46 -21.21 -14.15
N ALA A 37 14.22 -20.01 -14.68
CA ALA A 37 12.97 -19.27 -14.50
C ALA A 37 12.35 -18.97 -15.86
N ARG A 38 11.12 -19.44 -16.07
CA ARG A 38 10.33 -19.18 -17.29
C ARG A 38 10.21 -17.67 -17.55
N PRO A 39 10.28 -17.23 -18.82
CA PRO A 39 10.24 -15.82 -19.17
C PRO A 39 8.86 -15.20 -18.94
N SER A 40 8.85 -14.10 -18.20
CA SER A 40 7.82 -13.06 -18.29
C SER A 40 7.86 -12.44 -19.69
N GLN A 41 6.66 -12.24 -20.26
CA GLN A 41 6.42 -11.45 -21.46
C GLN A 41 7.15 -10.09 -21.43
N PRO A 42 7.51 -9.51 -22.59
CA PRO A 42 8.05 -8.17 -22.65
C PRO A 42 7.09 -7.16 -22.01
N PRO A 43 7.57 -6.08 -21.36
CA PRO A 43 6.70 -5.06 -20.82
C PRO A 43 6.00 -4.38 -22.00
N GLU A 44 4.73 -4.72 -22.20
CA GLU A 44 3.85 -4.00 -23.10
C GLU A 44 3.77 -2.55 -22.63
N ARG A 45 3.94 -1.67 -23.61
CA ARG A 45 3.82 -0.22 -23.53
C ARG A 45 2.72 0.18 -22.55
N HIS A 46 3.11 0.90 -21.50
CA HIS A 46 2.19 1.64 -20.64
C HIS A 46 1.30 2.53 -21.52
N ARG A 47 0.04 2.12 -21.72
CA ARG A 47 -1.04 3.06 -21.96
C ARG A 47 -1.57 3.43 -20.58
N ASP A 48 -1.33 4.67 -20.20
CA ASP A 48 -2.03 5.31 -19.10
C ASP A 48 -3.53 5.24 -19.38
N GLU A 49 -4.25 4.37 -18.67
CA GLU A 49 -5.71 4.38 -18.62
C GLU A 49 -6.16 5.57 -17.78
N ALA A 50 -6.16 6.74 -18.42
CA ALA A 50 -6.87 7.91 -17.95
C ALA A 50 -8.37 7.61 -17.88
N TRP A 51 -8.94 7.71 -16.68
CA TRP A 51 -10.38 7.73 -16.51
C TRP A 51 -10.97 9.05 -17.03
N TRP A 52 -11.97 8.90 -17.90
CA TRP A 52 -13.09 9.80 -18.23
C TRP A 52 -12.84 11.27 -18.65
N GLN A 53 -13.04 11.52 -19.94
CA GLN A 53 -13.69 12.73 -20.49
C GLN A 53 -14.62 12.33 -21.66
N PRO A 54 -15.69 13.10 -21.93
CA PRO A 54 -16.68 12.80 -22.98
C PRO A 54 -16.08 13.07 -24.37
N LYS A 55 -16.35 12.18 -25.34
CA LYS A 55 -15.83 12.31 -26.71
C LYS A 55 -16.59 13.42 -27.46
N GLY A 56 -15.89 14.53 -27.74
CA GLY A 56 -16.28 15.52 -28.73
C GLY A 56 -15.90 15.08 -30.15
N ASN A 57 -16.74 15.48 -31.11
CA ASN A 57 -16.73 15.19 -32.54
C ASN A 57 -15.35 15.16 -33.23
N GLN A 58 -15.06 14.10 -33.98
CA GLN A 58 -14.05 14.12 -35.04
C GLN A 58 -14.74 13.97 -36.41
N LYS A 59 -14.57 15.03 -37.21
CA LYS A 59 -14.85 15.10 -38.64
C LYS A 59 -14.08 14.00 -39.37
N GLY A 60 -14.75 13.40 -40.36
CA GLY A 60 -14.18 12.39 -41.21
C GLY A 60 -13.08 12.94 -42.10
N ASP A 61 -12.12 12.08 -42.41
CA ASP A 61 -11.35 12.22 -43.62
C ASP A 61 -11.15 10.85 -44.28
N GLN A 62 -11.24 10.88 -45.59
CA GLN A 62 -11.36 9.72 -46.47
C GLN A 62 -9.99 9.14 -46.83
N GLN A 63 -10.06 7.90 -47.33
CA GLN A 63 -9.31 7.36 -48.48
C GLN A 63 -8.20 6.30 -48.30
N ARG A 64 -8.39 5.25 -49.13
CA ARG A 64 -7.49 4.18 -49.65
C ARG A 64 -7.24 2.98 -48.72
N GLY A 65 -7.40 1.71 -49.11
CA GLY A 65 -7.79 1.06 -50.37
C GLY A 65 -7.27 -0.39 -50.40
N LYS A 66 -8.18 -1.38 -50.54
CA LYS A 66 -8.12 -2.75 -51.13
C LYS A 66 -6.80 -3.57 -51.01
N SER A 67 -6.79 -4.85 -50.58
CA SER A 67 -7.26 -6.04 -51.35
C SER A 67 -6.98 -7.37 -50.58
N PRO A 68 -7.62 -8.52 -50.91
CA PRO A 68 -7.88 -9.65 -50.00
C PRO A 68 -7.15 -10.97 -50.36
N ARG A 69 -7.18 -11.98 -49.47
CA ARG A 69 -6.97 -13.40 -49.85
C ARG A 69 -7.83 -14.39 -49.04
N THR A 70 -8.92 -14.80 -49.68
CA THR A 70 -9.43 -16.17 -49.89
C THR A 70 -9.44 -17.19 -48.73
N ARG A 71 -10.66 -17.45 -48.23
CA ARG A 71 -11.13 -18.74 -47.71
C ARG A 71 -11.17 -19.80 -48.84
N ARG A 72 -10.93 -21.08 -48.51
CA ARG A 72 -11.80 -22.20 -48.92
C ARG A 72 -11.68 -23.43 -48.00
N PRO A 73 -12.73 -24.28 -47.94
CA PRO A 73 -13.01 -25.22 -46.85
C PRO A 73 -12.70 -26.69 -47.24
N ARG A 74 -12.76 -27.62 -46.27
CA ARG A 74 -12.77 -29.07 -46.56
C ARG A 74 -14.07 -29.72 -46.09
N SER A 75 -14.63 -30.51 -46.99
CA SER A 75 -15.86 -31.32 -46.91
C SER A 75 -15.46 -32.83 -46.91
N PRO A 76 -16.37 -33.83 -47.01
CA PRO A 76 -16.49 -34.93 -46.04
C PRO A 76 -16.38 -36.36 -46.67
N ARG A 77 -16.73 -37.42 -45.89
CA ARG A 77 -16.93 -38.87 -46.21
C ARG A 77 -15.67 -39.77 -46.18
N GLN A 78 -15.66 -41.09 -45.95
CA GLN A 78 -16.56 -42.20 -45.54
C GLN A 78 -15.62 -43.41 -45.30
N ARG A 79 -15.64 -44.14 -44.18
CA ARG A 79 -16.31 -45.45 -43.91
C ARG A 79 -16.01 -46.65 -44.86
N GLY A 80 -15.43 -47.72 -44.28
CA GLY A 80 -15.53 -49.15 -44.68
C GLY A 80 -14.29 -49.94 -44.21
N LYS A 81 -14.27 -50.77 -43.15
CA LYS A 81 -14.93 -52.04 -42.73
C LYS A 81 -14.27 -53.34 -43.24
N GLY A 82 -13.82 -54.14 -42.27
CA GLY A 82 -13.60 -55.60 -42.29
C GLY A 82 -12.66 -55.98 -41.12
N GLY A 83 -12.99 -56.75 -40.08
CA GLY A 83 -14.18 -57.51 -39.72
C GLY A 83 -13.78 -58.92 -39.28
N GLN A 84 -13.66 -59.17 -37.97
CA GLN A 84 -13.92 -60.47 -37.32
C GLN A 84 -14.11 -60.26 -35.79
N GLN A 85 -15.26 -60.72 -35.31
CA GLN A 85 -15.81 -60.81 -33.92
C GLN A 85 -15.95 -62.32 -33.59
N PRO A 86 -16.49 -62.80 -32.42
CA PRO A 86 -17.06 -62.15 -31.22
C PRO A 86 -16.40 -62.69 -29.92
N SER A 87 -16.65 -62.27 -28.67
CA SER A 87 -17.85 -62.20 -27.80
C SER A 87 -17.40 -61.48 -26.51
N GLN A 88 -18.16 -60.82 -25.64
CA GLN A 88 -19.51 -61.01 -25.09
C GLN A 88 -19.83 -59.75 -24.24
N GLN A 89 -21.06 -59.66 -23.72
CA GLN A 89 -21.80 -58.45 -23.32
C GLN A 89 -21.34 -57.71 -22.05
N ARG A 90 -21.73 -56.42 -22.02
CA ARG A 90 -21.70 -55.45 -20.91
C ARG A 90 -22.91 -55.66 -19.96
N PRO A 91 -22.81 -55.33 -18.67
CA PRO A 91 -23.66 -54.26 -18.11
C PRO A 91 -22.88 -53.36 -17.12
N GLU A 92 -22.96 -52.04 -17.28
CA GLU A 92 -23.66 -51.07 -16.42
C GLU A 92 -22.82 -50.50 -15.27
N ALA A 93 -23.11 -49.22 -15.01
CA ALA A 93 -22.27 -48.31 -14.24
C ALA A 93 -22.49 -48.46 -12.74
N THR A 94 -21.39 -48.43 -11.98
CA THR A 94 -21.43 -48.21 -10.53
C THR A 94 -20.54 -47.03 -10.19
N THR A 95 -21.15 -46.04 -9.56
CA THR A 95 -20.55 -44.87 -8.91
C THR A 95 -19.48 -45.28 -7.90
N THR A 96 -18.25 -44.80 -8.06
CA THR A 96 -17.21 -44.91 -7.03
C THR A 96 -17.17 -43.67 -6.14
N ALA A 97 -17.37 -43.91 -4.85
CA ALA A 97 -17.36 -42.93 -3.77
C ALA A 97 -15.96 -42.34 -3.51
N VAL A 98 -15.95 -41.12 -2.97
CA VAL A 98 -14.79 -40.35 -2.51
C VAL A 98 -14.18 -41.01 -1.25
N PRO A 99 -12.85 -41.12 -1.11
CA PRO A 99 -12.23 -41.75 0.06
C PRO A 99 -12.26 -40.83 1.30
N THR A 100 -12.70 -41.38 2.42
CA THR A 100 -12.78 -40.72 3.73
C THR A 100 -11.44 -40.78 4.47
N THR A 101 -11.09 -39.71 5.19
CA THR A 101 -9.83 -39.47 5.94
C THR A 101 -9.53 -40.44 7.11
N ALA A 102 -10.30 -41.52 7.26
CA ALA A 102 -10.16 -42.50 8.33
C ALA A 102 -9.11 -43.59 8.06
N GLN A 103 -8.48 -43.60 6.88
CA GLN A 103 -7.52 -44.63 6.45
C GLN A 103 -6.04 -44.25 6.58
N LEU A 104 -5.71 -43.12 7.23
CA LEU A 104 -4.31 -42.78 7.52
C LEU A 104 -3.83 -43.47 8.81
N PRO A 105 -2.62 -44.09 8.82
CA PRO A 105 -2.07 -44.70 10.01
C PRO A 105 -1.82 -43.65 11.11
N ARG A 106 -2.18 -43.99 12.35
CA ARG A 106 -2.00 -43.10 13.50
C ARG A 106 -0.51 -42.93 13.82
N PRO A 107 -0.04 -41.70 14.12
CA PRO A 107 1.34 -41.46 14.51
C PRO A 107 1.67 -42.12 15.86
N PRO A 108 2.91 -42.58 16.08
CA PRO A 108 3.33 -43.22 17.32
C PRO A 108 3.26 -42.25 18.51
N LYS A 109 2.71 -42.72 19.64
CA LYS A 109 2.61 -41.96 20.89
C LYS A 109 4.01 -41.75 21.49
N ALA A 110 4.41 -40.49 21.67
CA ALA A 110 5.59 -40.15 22.45
C ALA A 110 5.39 -40.54 23.92
N LYS A 111 6.39 -41.21 24.51
CA LYS A 111 6.42 -41.51 25.95
C LYS A 111 6.60 -40.20 26.73
N ALA A 112 5.76 -40.00 27.74
CA ALA A 112 5.85 -38.85 28.65
C ALA A 112 7.12 -38.94 29.51
N VAL A 113 7.90 -37.86 29.50
CA VAL A 113 9.00 -37.64 30.45
C VAL A 113 8.40 -36.94 31.68
N PRO A 114 8.64 -37.41 32.91
CA PRO A 114 8.10 -36.77 34.11
C PRO A 114 8.75 -35.40 34.34
N THR A 115 7.92 -34.40 34.59
CA THR A 115 8.31 -33.05 35.04
C THR A 115 8.95 -33.11 36.44
N PRO A 116 10.09 -32.44 36.69
CA PRO A 116 10.62 -32.29 38.04
C PRO A 116 9.71 -31.37 38.87
N LYS A 117 9.48 -31.74 40.13
CA LYS A 117 8.79 -30.92 41.14
C LYS A 117 9.52 -29.59 41.32
N GLU A 118 8.77 -28.50 41.27
CA GLU A 118 9.21 -27.19 41.75
C GLU A 118 9.52 -27.26 43.25
N VAL A 119 10.76 -26.92 43.62
CA VAL A 119 11.12 -26.56 44.99
C VAL A 119 11.08 -25.03 45.06
N SER A 120 10.14 -24.52 45.85
CA SER A 120 10.05 -23.13 46.25
C SER A 120 11.31 -22.72 47.02
N GLY A 121 12.13 -21.87 46.43
CA GLY A 121 13.29 -21.25 47.08
C GLY A 121 13.18 -19.73 47.01
N GLY A 122 12.66 -19.13 48.07
CA GLY A 122 12.82 -17.69 48.32
C GLY A 122 14.30 -17.37 48.54
N ALA A 123 14.68 -16.12 48.24
CA ALA A 123 16.03 -15.63 48.45
C ALA A 123 16.40 -15.69 49.95
N THR A 124 17.23 -16.67 50.31
CA THR A 124 17.95 -16.69 51.59
C THR A 124 19.27 -15.95 51.43
N GLU A 125 19.58 -15.08 52.38
CA GLU A 125 20.89 -14.46 52.54
C GLU A 125 21.99 -15.54 52.60
N PRO A 126 23.22 -15.25 52.11
CA PRO A 126 24.30 -16.22 52.12
C PRO A 126 24.63 -16.60 53.57
N THR A 127 24.41 -17.87 53.90
CA THR A 127 24.76 -18.48 55.19
C THR A 127 26.23 -18.20 55.54
N ALA A 128 26.53 -18.00 56.83
CA ALA A 128 27.88 -17.70 57.33
C ALA A 128 28.96 -18.68 56.82
N GLU A 129 28.58 -19.94 56.57
CA GLU A 129 29.45 -20.97 56.00
C GLU A 129 29.92 -20.65 54.56
N CYS A 130 29.09 -20.01 53.73
CA CYS A 130 29.50 -19.57 52.38
C CYS A 130 30.52 -18.42 52.42
N GLN A 131 30.42 -17.54 53.43
CA GLN A 131 31.38 -16.45 53.60
C GLN A 131 32.75 -16.97 54.05
N VAL A 132 32.77 -17.94 54.97
CA VAL A 132 34.00 -18.62 55.39
C VAL A 132 34.64 -19.39 54.22
N LEU A 133 33.83 -20.07 53.40
CA LEU A 133 34.34 -20.79 52.22
C LEU A 133 34.95 -19.85 51.18
N ASN A 134 34.34 -18.68 50.94
CA ASN A 134 34.87 -17.68 50.01
C ASN A 134 36.18 -17.07 50.51
N GLN A 135 36.30 -16.76 51.81
CA GLN A 135 37.57 -16.32 52.41
C GLN A 135 38.68 -17.36 52.29
N LEU A 136 38.35 -18.64 52.47
CA LEU A 136 39.32 -19.73 52.36
C LEU A 136 39.81 -19.91 50.91
N ILE A 137 38.93 -19.78 49.92
CA ILE A 137 39.28 -19.84 48.49
C ILE A 137 40.18 -18.66 48.10
N GLU A 138 39.92 -17.47 48.65
CA GLU A 138 40.70 -16.26 48.41
C GLU A 138 42.10 -16.34 49.01
N GLN A 139 42.24 -16.90 50.22
CA GLN A 139 43.53 -17.19 50.85
C GLN A 139 44.33 -18.27 50.11
N LEU A 140 43.67 -19.32 49.62
CA LEU A 140 44.32 -20.37 48.81
C LEU A 140 44.79 -19.84 47.46
N GLY A 141 44.06 -18.90 46.84
CA GLY A 141 44.46 -18.25 45.59
C GLY A 141 45.74 -17.41 45.68
N GLN A 142 46.17 -17.03 46.88
CA GLN A 142 47.39 -16.26 47.13
C GLN A 142 48.61 -17.13 47.46
N ALA A 143 48.45 -18.45 47.63
CA ALA A 143 49.54 -19.36 47.91
C ALA A 143 50.36 -19.69 46.65
N GLN A 144 51.69 -19.51 46.71
CA GLN A 144 52.60 -19.71 45.57
C GLN A 144 52.79 -21.17 45.15
N GLU A 145 52.55 -22.14 46.04
CA GLU A 145 52.66 -23.57 45.75
C GLU A 145 51.44 -24.34 46.27
N LEU A 146 50.55 -24.72 45.35
CA LEU A 146 49.39 -25.55 45.65
C LEU A 146 49.59 -26.97 45.09
N PRO A 147 49.23 -28.04 45.82
CA PRO A 147 49.23 -29.40 45.30
C PRO A 147 48.29 -29.56 44.08
N ASP A 148 48.65 -30.41 43.12
CA ASP A 148 47.94 -30.55 41.84
C ASP A 148 46.46 -30.95 42.00
N GLY A 149 46.14 -31.76 43.02
CA GLY A 149 44.76 -32.13 43.33
C GLY A 149 43.90 -30.93 43.76
N VAL A 150 44.49 -29.96 44.46
CA VAL A 150 43.81 -28.73 44.91
C VAL A 150 43.63 -27.77 43.73
N ARG A 151 44.62 -27.65 42.84
CA ARG A 151 44.50 -26.88 41.59
C ARG A 151 43.39 -27.44 40.69
N ALA A 152 43.29 -28.76 40.54
CA ALA A 152 42.24 -29.41 39.77
C ALA A 152 40.85 -29.14 40.38
N LEU A 153 40.73 -29.19 41.71
CA LEU A 153 39.48 -28.88 42.40
C LEU A 153 39.08 -27.40 42.24
N MET A 154 40.02 -26.47 42.37
CA MET A 154 39.77 -25.03 42.15
C MET A 154 39.37 -24.74 40.71
N ALA A 155 39.99 -25.39 39.72
CA ALA A 155 39.60 -25.27 38.32
C ALA A 155 38.19 -25.83 38.07
N GLN A 156 37.84 -26.96 38.70
CA GLN A 156 36.52 -27.56 38.62
C GLN A 156 35.45 -26.68 39.29
N ILE A 157 35.76 -26.10 40.46
CA ILE A 157 34.91 -25.13 41.15
C ILE A 157 34.70 -23.91 40.26
N GLY A 158 35.78 -23.29 39.75
CA GLY A 158 35.70 -22.14 38.84
C GLY A 158 34.85 -22.40 37.59
N GLN A 159 34.93 -23.60 36.99
CA GLN A 159 34.07 -23.99 35.87
C GLN A 159 32.60 -24.15 36.27
N THR A 160 32.31 -24.67 37.46
CA THR A 160 30.94 -24.77 37.97
C THR A 160 30.35 -23.42 38.35
N THR A 161 31.12 -22.53 38.97
CA THR A 161 30.68 -21.17 39.31
C THR A 161 30.38 -20.38 38.05
N ALA A 162 31.27 -20.40 37.05
CA ALA A 162 31.05 -19.76 35.76
C ALA A 162 29.81 -20.29 35.02
N ARG A 163 29.53 -21.60 35.08
CA ARG A 163 28.29 -22.19 34.53
C ARG A 163 27.04 -21.75 35.27
N THR A 164 27.13 -21.61 36.59
CA THR A 164 25.99 -21.23 37.45
C THR A 164 25.70 -19.75 37.32
N GLU A 165 26.73 -18.90 37.31
CA GLU A 165 26.64 -17.49 36.97
C GLU A 165 26.11 -17.30 35.56
N ALA A 166 26.62 -18.00 34.55
CA ALA A 166 26.08 -17.92 33.19
C ALA A 166 24.61 -18.33 33.11
N ARG A 167 24.16 -19.32 33.91
CA ARG A 167 22.74 -19.70 34.01
C ARG A 167 21.90 -18.64 34.74
N THR A 168 22.44 -18.01 35.78
CA THR A 168 21.77 -16.93 36.52
C THR A 168 21.70 -15.66 35.69
N LEU A 169 22.78 -15.27 35.02
CA LEU A 169 22.85 -14.20 34.04
C LEU A 169 21.94 -14.50 32.86
N HIS A 170 21.90 -15.74 32.37
CA HIS A 170 20.92 -16.16 31.37
C HIS A 170 19.50 -15.96 31.90
N ARG A 171 19.14 -16.42 33.10
CA ARG A 171 17.81 -16.17 33.70
C ARG A 171 17.49 -14.68 33.86
N LEU A 172 18.46 -13.86 34.28
CA LEU A 172 18.29 -12.41 34.46
C LEU A 172 18.18 -11.68 33.10
N VAL A 173 18.90 -12.13 32.08
CA VAL A 173 18.82 -11.65 30.70
C VAL A 173 17.53 -12.11 30.02
N THR A 174 17.08 -13.34 30.26
CA THR A 174 15.77 -13.89 29.90
C THR A 174 14.64 -13.08 30.55
N GLN A 175 14.87 -12.49 31.72
CA GLN A 175 13.92 -11.55 32.34
C GLN A 175 13.92 -10.15 31.72
N LEU A 176 14.93 -9.78 30.93
CA LEU A 176 15.16 -8.40 30.46
C LEU A 176 14.78 -8.13 29.00
N ALA A 177 14.83 -9.10 28.07
CA ALA A 177 14.16 -9.05 26.77
C ALA A 177 14.55 -10.30 25.99
N ASP A 178 13.62 -11.21 25.73
CA ASP A 178 13.91 -12.29 24.78
C ASP A 178 14.11 -11.67 23.39
N PRO A 179 15.27 -11.87 22.72
CA PRO A 179 15.37 -11.55 21.31
C PRO A 179 14.31 -12.37 20.57
N VAL A 180 13.47 -11.68 19.80
CA VAL A 180 12.38 -12.33 19.09
C VAL A 180 12.99 -13.05 17.89
N SER A 181 12.92 -14.37 17.89
CA SER A 181 13.38 -15.21 16.80
C SER A 181 12.24 -15.98 16.15
N TRP A 182 12.31 -16.12 14.84
CA TRP A 182 11.51 -17.04 14.06
C TRP A 182 12.44 -17.89 13.22
N LEU A 183 12.65 -19.15 13.62
CA LEU A 183 13.70 -19.99 13.03
C LEU A 183 15.07 -19.29 13.11
N ASP A 184 15.72 -19.07 11.97
CA ASP A 184 17.00 -18.37 11.82
C ASP A 184 16.86 -16.83 11.79
N ASP A 185 15.65 -16.30 11.62
CA ASP A 185 15.41 -14.85 11.61
C ASP A 185 15.37 -14.31 13.04
N ILE A 186 16.42 -13.57 13.43
CA ILE A 186 16.51 -12.91 14.75
C ILE A 186 16.34 -11.40 14.57
N ALA A 187 15.48 -10.79 15.40
CA ALA A 187 15.34 -9.35 15.50
C ALA A 187 15.80 -8.86 16.87
N VAL A 188 16.74 -7.91 16.89
CA VAL A 188 17.27 -7.28 18.10
C VAL A 188 16.93 -5.80 18.10
N LEU A 189 16.21 -5.36 19.13
CA LEU A 189 15.89 -3.96 19.34
C LEU A 189 16.98 -3.34 20.23
N LEU A 190 17.56 -2.24 19.77
CA LEU A 190 18.65 -1.55 20.45
C LEU A 190 18.26 -0.10 20.70
N GLN A 191 18.67 0.41 21.85
CA GLN A 191 18.60 1.82 22.19
C GLN A 191 20.02 2.34 22.43
N SER A 192 20.34 3.48 21.83
CA SER A 192 21.60 4.16 22.02
C SER A 192 21.41 5.46 22.80
N GLN A 193 22.43 5.89 23.52
CA GLN A 193 22.42 7.13 24.30
C GLN A 193 22.54 8.38 23.40
N SER A 194 23.01 8.24 22.17
CA SER A 194 23.13 9.36 21.22
C SER A 194 22.92 8.94 19.78
N ALA A 195 22.46 9.87 18.94
CA ALA A 195 22.31 9.61 17.50
C ALA A 195 23.63 9.20 16.84
N LYS A 196 24.76 9.78 17.29
CA LYS A 196 26.09 9.47 16.75
C LYS A 196 26.53 8.03 17.03
N ALA A 197 26.15 7.48 18.19
CA ALA A 197 26.50 6.13 18.60
C ALA A 197 25.55 5.04 18.06
N ALA A 198 24.34 5.40 17.61
CA ALA A 198 23.31 4.43 17.22
C ALA A 198 23.78 3.35 16.23
N ALA A 199 24.46 3.75 15.14
CA ALA A 199 24.95 2.79 14.15
C ALA A 199 26.15 1.97 14.65
N THR A 200 27.03 2.57 15.45
CA THR A 200 28.19 1.86 16.04
C THR A 200 27.77 0.88 17.11
N ASP A 201 26.72 1.19 17.89
CA ASP A 201 26.15 0.29 18.88
C ASP A 201 25.49 -0.92 18.20
N ALA A 202 24.81 -0.70 17.07
CA ALA A 202 24.30 -1.79 16.23
C ALA A 202 25.42 -2.68 15.68
N ALA A 203 26.54 -2.08 15.23
CA ALA A 203 27.71 -2.83 14.78
C ALA A 203 28.33 -3.65 15.91
N ARG A 204 28.42 -3.08 17.13
CA ARG A 204 28.92 -3.77 18.32
C ARG A 204 28.01 -4.92 18.74
N ALA A 205 26.70 -4.72 18.74
CA ALA A 205 25.74 -5.80 19.00
C ALA A 205 25.87 -6.92 17.97
N THR A 206 26.02 -6.58 16.69
CA THR A 206 26.25 -7.55 15.61
C THR A 206 27.56 -8.31 15.81
N ALA A 207 28.64 -7.64 16.24
CA ALA A 207 29.91 -8.28 16.54
C ALA A 207 29.79 -9.32 17.66
N LEU A 208 29.03 -9.02 18.72
CA LEU A 208 28.75 -9.96 19.81
C LEU A 208 27.93 -11.15 19.31
N ILE A 209 26.84 -10.89 18.57
CA ILE A 209 26.00 -11.94 17.98
C ILE A 209 26.84 -12.85 17.07
N TYR A 210 27.70 -12.26 16.23
CA TYR A 210 28.62 -12.99 15.37
C TYR A 210 29.52 -13.93 16.18
N GLN A 211 30.14 -13.44 17.26
CA GLN A 211 31.01 -14.25 18.13
C GLN A 211 30.24 -15.40 18.77
N TYR A 212 29.06 -15.13 19.35
CA TYR A 212 28.24 -16.16 19.98
C TYR A 212 27.76 -17.22 19.00
N LEU A 213 27.30 -16.82 17.81
CA LEU A 213 26.90 -17.77 16.77
C LEU A 213 28.10 -18.59 16.26
N SER A 214 29.27 -17.97 16.14
CA SER A 214 30.49 -18.66 15.73
C SER A 214 30.92 -19.73 16.74
N LEU A 215 30.76 -19.48 18.05
CA LEU A 215 31.08 -20.46 19.10
C LEU A 215 30.23 -21.73 19.01
N ILE A 216 29.00 -21.63 18.49
CA ILE A 216 28.10 -22.77 18.29
C ILE A 216 28.16 -23.32 16.85
N GLY A 217 29.12 -22.88 16.05
CA GLY A 217 29.34 -23.35 14.67
C GLY A 217 28.36 -22.77 13.64
N VAL A 218 27.70 -21.65 13.94
CA VAL A 218 26.74 -20.97 13.05
C VAL A 218 27.38 -19.71 12.47
N GLY A 219 27.45 -19.62 11.14
CA GLY A 219 27.93 -18.43 10.44
C GLY A 219 26.82 -17.39 10.24
N LEU A 220 27.13 -16.11 10.48
CA LEU A 220 26.20 -15.01 10.24
C LEU A 220 26.25 -14.56 8.78
N ASN A 221 25.08 -14.47 8.13
CA ASN A 221 24.99 -14.03 6.74
C ASN A 221 24.88 -12.49 6.65
N LEU A 222 25.99 -11.82 6.31
CA LEU A 222 26.08 -10.36 6.14
C LEU A 222 25.77 -9.87 4.71
N ASP A 223 25.22 -10.74 3.85
CA ASP A 223 24.80 -10.34 2.51
C ASP A 223 23.63 -9.34 2.55
N GLN A 224 23.48 -8.59 1.46
CA GLN A 224 22.38 -7.64 1.30
C GLN A 224 21.02 -8.33 1.45
N GLY A 225 20.13 -7.72 2.26
CA GLY A 225 18.81 -8.25 2.58
C GLY A 225 18.80 -9.44 3.54
N LYS A 226 19.93 -9.75 4.19
CA LYS A 226 20.04 -10.76 5.25
C LYS A 226 20.28 -10.09 6.59
N THR A 227 21.53 -9.90 7.01
CA THR A 227 21.81 -9.17 8.26
C THR A 227 22.02 -7.70 7.97
N GLU A 228 21.01 -6.89 8.26
CA GLU A 228 21.05 -5.45 8.07
C GLU A 228 20.46 -4.73 9.29
N ALA A 229 20.88 -3.48 9.52
CA ALA A 229 20.35 -2.65 10.60
C ALA A 229 19.49 -1.52 10.05
N ILE A 230 18.24 -1.41 10.53
CA ILE A 230 17.48 -0.17 10.42
C ILE A 230 17.90 0.73 11.59
N VAL A 231 18.39 1.92 11.29
CA VAL A 231 18.82 2.88 12.31
C VAL A 231 17.93 4.11 12.25
N SER A 232 17.34 4.46 13.39
CA SER A 232 16.51 5.65 13.58
C SER A 232 17.30 6.69 14.37
N TRP A 233 17.68 7.79 13.71
CA TRP A 233 18.47 8.85 14.33
C TRP A 233 17.57 9.93 14.92
N HIS A 234 17.64 10.14 16.23
CA HIS A 234 16.87 11.15 16.95
C HIS A 234 17.76 11.98 17.89
N GLY A 235 17.41 13.26 18.09
CA GLY A 235 18.11 14.17 18.99
C GLY A 235 19.21 15.02 18.32
N PRO A 236 20.02 15.74 19.11
CA PRO A 236 21.09 16.59 18.61
C PRO A 236 22.10 15.83 17.75
N GLY A 237 22.49 16.41 16.61
CA GLY A 237 23.46 15.79 15.68
C GLY A 237 22.91 14.61 14.86
N ALA A 238 21.60 14.32 14.92
CA ALA A 238 21.00 13.22 14.18
C ALA A 238 21.18 13.32 12.66
N HIS A 239 21.06 14.53 12.10
CA HIS A 239 21.28 14.75 10.67
C HIS A 239 22.71 14.41 10.25
N ASP A 240 23.70 14.92 10.99
CA ASP A 240 25.12 14.70 10.70
C ASP A 240 25.50 13.23 10.86
N ALA A 241 24.96 12.55 11.88
CA ALA A 241 25.15 11.11 12.07
C ALA A 241 24.59 10.30 10.89
N LYS A 242 23.38 10.64 10.42
CA LYS A 242 22.77 9.99 9.26
C LYS A 242 23.58 10.24 7.99
N VAL A 243 24.06 11.46 7.76
CA VAL A 243 24.93 11.81 6.63
C VAL A 243 26.25 11.03 6.69
N GLN A 244 26.86 10.94 7.87
CA GLN A 244 28.11 10.23 8.08
C GLN A 244 27.98 8.75 7.72
N VAL A 245 26.90 8.09 8.13
CA VAL A 245 26.70 6.65 7.85
C VAL A 245 26.18 6.43 6.43
N MET A 246 25.09 7.08 6.04
CA MET A 246 24.38 6.76 4.79
C MET A 246 25.09 7.29 3.55
N GLN A 247 25.82 8.41 3.64
CA GLN A 247 26.54 8.98 2.51
C GLN A 247 28.03 8.66 2.57
N LYS A 248 28.73 9.16 3.61
CA LYS A 248 30.20 9.02 3.69
C LYS A 248 30.62 7.57 3.93
N GLY A 249 29.87 6.84 4.74
CA GLY A 249 30.05 5.40 4.97
C GLY A 249 29.34 4.50 3.95
N ALA A 250 28.75 5.07 2.87
CA ALA A 250 28.00 4.34 1.86
C ALA A 250 26.92 3.39 2.43
N GLY A 251 26.28 3.77 3.54
CA GLY A 251 25.26 2.95 4.21
C GLY A 251 25.84 1.72 4.90
N SER A 252 27.09 1.75 5.35
CA SER A 252 27.72 0.65 6.07
C SER A 252 28.57 1.15 7.23
N VAL A 253 28.72 0.31 8.26
CA VAL A 253 29.58 0.53 9.42
C VAL A 253 30.44 -0.71 9.70
N PRO A 254 31.71 -0.54 10.12
CA PRO A 254 32.60 -1.67 10.37
C PRO A 254 32.17 -2.48 11.60
N ILE A 255 32.23 -3.80 11.47
CA ILE A 255 32.04 -4.76 12.56
C ILE A 255 33.43 -5.21 13.04
N CYS A 256 33.74 -4.93 14.30
CA CYS A 256 35.01 -5.32 14.90
C CYS A 256 34.87 -6.66 15.64
N VAL A 257 35.36 -7.74 15.03
CA VAL A 257 35.45 -9.07 15.65
C VAL A 257 36.92 -9.48 15.71
N PRO A 258 37.43 -9.97 16.87
CA PRO A 258 38.81 -10.47 16.96
C PRO A 258 39.11 -11.54 15.90
N GLY A 259 40.23 -11.39 15.19
CA GLY A 259 40.66 -12.34 14.15
C GLY A 259 39.94 -12.22 12.81
N CYS A 260 38.96 -11.32 12.67
CA CYS A 260 38.27 -11.05 11.40
C CYS A 260 38.60 -9.64 10.91
N THR A 261 38.72 -9.45 9.59
CA THR A 261 38.92 -8.13 8.98
C THR A 261 37.89 -7.89 7.87
N GLY A 262 37.52 -6.63 7.66
CA GLY A 262 36.65 -6.23 6.54
C GLY A 262 35.16 -6.55 6.70
N LEU A 263 34.69 -6.96 7.88
CA LEU A 263 33.27 -7.19 8.13
C LEU A 263 32.52 -5.85 8.21
N LEU A 264 31.43 -5.72 7.46
CA LEU A 264 30.60 -4.53 7.41
C LEU A 264 29.15 -4.88 7.74
N LEU A 265 28.53 -4.08 8.60
CA LEU A 265 27.10 -4.09 8.83
C LEU A 265 26.47 -3.05 7.91
N ARG A 266 25.52 -3.50 7.08
CA ARG A 266 24.75 -2.60 6.22
C ARG A 266 23.68 -1.88 7.05
N CYS A 267 23.65 -0.56 6.95
CA CYS A 267 22.61 0.28 7.51
C CYS A 267 21.60 0.64 6.40
N VAL A 268 20.35 0.27 6.59
CA VAL A 268 19.29 0.42 5.60
C VAL A 268 18.13 1.26 6.13
N LEU A 269 17.41 1.90 5.20
CA LEU A 269 16.24 2.73 5.53
C LEU A 269 14.93 1.94 5.52
N HIS A 270 14.95 0.77 4.89
CA HIS A 270 13.87 -0.20 4.91
C HIS A 270 14.43 -1.62 4.94
N TYR A 271 13.70 -2.51 5.60
CA TYR A 271 14.05 -3.93 5.69
C TYR A 271 12.77 -4.76 5.66
N GLU A 272 12.78 -5.86 4.93
CA GLU A 272 11.66 -6.80 4.88
C GLU A 272 11.92 -7.92 5.87
N HIS A 273 11.10 -8.01 6.92
CA HIS A 273 11.22 -9.03 7.95
C HIS A 273 9.91 -9.82 8.06
N LEU A 274 9.98 -11.14 7.88
CA LEU A 274 8.81 -12.03 7.85
C LEU A 274 7.70 -11.51 6.90
N GLY A 275 8.13 -11.03 5.74
CA GLY A 275 7.28 -10.43 4.71
C GLY A 275 6.72 -9.04 5.05
N SER A 276 7.05 -8.45 6.21
CA SER A 276 6.61 -7.11 6.59
C SER A 276 7.72 -6.09 6.36
N LEU A 277 7.44 -5.05 5.58
CA LEU A 277 8.37 -3.94 5.36
C LEU A 277 8.41 -3.02 6.57
N ARG A 278 9.60 -2.79 7.12
CA ARG A 278 9.88 -1.85 8.21
C ARG A 278 10.69 -0.66 7.71
N THR A 279 10.54 0.48 8.37
CA THR A 279 11.10 1.78 7.99
C THR A 279 11.70 2.48 9.22
N ASP A 280 12.79 3.23 9.04
CA ASP A 280 13.47 3.98 10.13
C ASP A 280 12.56 4.97 10.89
N GLY A 281 11.55 5.53 10.26
CA GLY A 281 10.63 6.50 10.88
C GLY A 281 9.33 5.92 11.42
N GLY A 282 9.11 4.60 11.33
CA GLY A 282 7.83 3.98 11.68
C GLY A 282 6.67 4.33 10.73
N ASP A 283 6.95 4.97 9.59
CA ASP A 283 5.95 5.27 8.55
C ASP A 283 5.37 3.97 7.98
N ILE A 284 4.04 3.81 8.13
CA ILE A 284 3.31 2.65 7.67
C ILE A 284 2.98 2.71 6.17
N GLY A 285 3.05 3.89 5.54
CA GLY A 285 2.71 4.09 4.14
C GLY A 285 3.43 3.12 3.18
N PRO A 286 4.76 2.94 3.29
CA PRO A 286 5.52 1.95 2.54
C PRO A 286 5.10 0.50 2.83
N ALA A 287 4.77 0.16 4.07
CA ALA A 287 4.30 -1.18 4.44
C ALA A 287 2.94 -1.49 3.81
N VAL A 288 2.01 -0.53 3.83
CA VAL A 288 0.70 -0.65 3.16
C VAL A 288 0.87 -0.78 1.64
N GLU A 289 1.77 -0.03 1.02
CA GLU A 289 2.04 -0.15 -0.43
C GLU A 289 2.65 -1.50 -0.79
N HIS A 290 3.59 -1.99 0.02
CA HIS A 290 4.18 -3.31 -0.16
C HIS A 290 3.08 -4.39 -0.14
N ARG A 291 2.24 -4.41 0.89
CA ARG A 291 1.10 -5.35 0.96
C ARG A 291 0.09 -5.17 -0.17
N HIS A 292 -0.13 -3.94 -0.62
CA HIS A 292 -1.00 -3.68 -1.78
C HIS A 292 -0.44 -4.33 -3.05
N ARG A 293 0.86 -4.19 -3.31
CA ARG A 293 1.53 -4.84 -4.44
C ARG A 293 1.46 -6.35 -4.35
N GLU A 294 1.68 -6.92 -3.17
CA GLU A 294 1.55 -8.35 -2.93
C GLU A 294 0.12 -8.88 -3.14
N ALA A 295 -0.90 -8.11 -2.77
CA ALA A 295 -2.29 -8.46 -3.04
C ALA A 295 -2.60 -8.34 -4.54
N ARG A 296 -2.09 -7.29 -5.21
CA ARG A 296 -2.29 -7.08 -6.65
C ARG A 296 -1.64 -8.15 -7.52
N SER A 297 -0.52 -8.73 -7.10
CA SER A 297 0.18 -9.77 -7.86
C SER A 297 -0.70 -11.00 -8.13
N VAL A 298 -1.54 -11.37 -7.17
CA VAL A 298 -2.52 -12.46 -7.31
C VAL A 298 -3.88 -11.98 -7.83
N TYR A 299 -4.19 -10.69 -7.66
CA TYR A 299 -5.50 -10.11 -7.96
C TYR A 299 -5.93 -10.31 -9.41
N ARG A 300 -5.02 -10.12 -10.38
CA ARG A 300 -5.37 -10.26 -11.81
C ARG A 300 -5.87 -11.66 -12.13
N ALA A 301 -5.23 -12.71 -11.59
CA ALA A 301 -5.64 -14.09 -11.82
C ALA A 301 -7.01 -14.37 -11.19
N VAL A 302 -7.24 -13.92 -9.96
CA VAL A 302 -8.54 -14.07 -9.27
C VAL A 302 -9.64 -13.33 -10.02
N LYS A 303 -9.41 -12.06 -10.37
CA LYS A 303 -10.38 -11.20 -11.06
C LYS A 303 -10.79 -11.74 -12.43
N THR A 304 -9.85 -12.29 -13.19
CA THR A 304 -10.11 -12.73 -14.58
C THR A 304 -10.60 -14.16 -14.70
N ARG A 305 -10.27 -15.04 -13.75
CA ARG A 305 -10.58 -16.47 -13.83
C ARG A 305 -11.58 -16.96 -12.79
N LEU A 306 -11.50 -16.47 -11.55
CA LEU A 306 -12.32 -16.98 -10.45
C LEU A 306 -13.62 -16.19 -10.28
N LEU A 307 -13.54 -14.86 -10.29
CA LEU A 307 -14.72 -14.02 -10.08
C LEU A 307 -15.79 -14.10 -11.18
N PRO A 308 -15.46 -14.27 -12.48
CA PRO A 308 -16.49 -14.44 -13.50
C PRO A 308 -16.93 -15.90 -13.68
N ASN A 309 -16.42 -16.85 -12.90
CA ASN A 309 -16.72 -18.27 -13.09
C ASN A 309 -18.19 -18.58 -12.72
N PRO A 310 -19.02 -19.05 -13.67
CA PRO A 310 -20.44 -19.33 -13.42
C PRO A 310 -20.66 -20.57 -12.54
N ASN A 311 -19.67 -21.45 -12.39
CA ASN A 311 -19.75 -22.63 -11.54
C ASN A 311 -19.55 -22.33 -10.05
N LEU A 312 -19.27 -21.07 -9.70
CA LEU A 312 -19.12 -20.63 -8.32
C LEU A 312 -20.28 -19.71 -7.94
N THR A 313 -20.89 -19.99 -6.80
CA THR A 313 -21.91 -19.12 -6.22
C THR A 313 -21.34 -17.73 -5.93
N LEU A 314 -22.19 -16.71 -5.88
CA LEU A 314 -21.76 -15.35 -5.52
C LEU A 314 -21.07 -15.33 -4.15
N ALA A 315 -21.56 -16.09 -3.18
CA ALA A 315 -20.99 -16.18 -1.84
C ALA A 315 -19.58 -16.79 -1.82
N GLU A 316 -19.34 -17.85 -2.62
CA GLU A 316 -18.00 -18.44 -2.78
C GLU A 316 -17.04 -17.46 -3.44
N ARG A 317 -17.47 -16.79 -4.51
CA ARG A 317 -16.66 -15.79 -5.21
C ARG A 317 -16.31 -14.60 -4.31
N GLN A 318 -17.26 -14.11 -3.51
CA GLN A 318 -17.01 -13.11 -2.47
C GLN A 318 -15.98 -13.64 -1.45
N SER A 319 -16.16 -14.87 -0.97
CA SER A 319 -15.25 -15.50 0.01
C SER A 319 -13.81 -15.62 -0.51
N MET A 320 -13.62 -15.88 -1.80
CA MET A 320 -12.28 -15.93 -2.42
C MET A 320 -11.55 -14.58 -2.36
N ILE A 321 -12.27 -13.45 -2.46
CA ILE A 321 -11.66 -12.12 -2.29
C ILE A 321 -11.08 -11.98 -0.89
N HIS A 322 -11.84 -12.40 0.14
CA HIS A 322 -11.38 -12.38 1.52
C HIS A 322 -10.17 -13.28 1.74
N ALA A 323 -10.26 -14.52 1.24
CA ALA A 323 -9.27 -15.56 1.49
C ALA A 323 -7.96 -15.36 0.72
N LEU A 324 -7.98 -14.80 -0.49
CA LEU A 324 -6.81 -14.70 -1.37
C LEU A 324 -6.25 -13.28 -1.51
N ILE A 325 -7.12 -12.27 -1.49
CA ILE A 325 -6.72 -10.88 -1.76
C ILE A 325 -6.55 -10.11 -0.45
N LEU A 326 -7.63 -10.00 0.32
CA LEU A 326 -7.62 -9.19 1.53
C LEU A 326 -6.73 -9.81 2.61
N SER A 327 -6.64 -11.14 2.70
CA SER A 327 -5.71 -11.83 3.61
C SER A 327 -4.25 -11.42 3.37
N ARG A 328 -3.82 -11.29 2.11
CA ARG A 328 -2.47 -10.82 1.75
C ARG A 328 -2.29 -9.34 2.06
N PHE A 329 -3.28 -8.52 1.70
CA PHE A 329 -3.23 -7.08 1.94
C PHE A 329 -3.16 -6.74 3.43
N LEU A 330 -3.90 -7.47 4.26
CA LEU A 330 -4.06 -7.21 5.70
C LEU A 330 -3.08 -8.00 6.56
N HIS A 331 -2.10 -8.67 5.95
CA HIS A 331 -1.11 -9.40 6.71
C HIS A 331 -0.29 -8.43 7.58
N GLY A 332 -0.29 -8.66 8.90
CA GLY A 332 0.37 -7.81 9.88
C GLY A 332 -0.39 -6.52 10.23
N ALA A 333 -1.62 -6.32 9.74
CA ALA A 333 -2.40 -5.10 9.95
C ALA A 333 -2.74 -4.80 11.42
N GLY A 334 -2.68 -5.80 12.31
CA GLY A 334 -2.82 -5.59 13.75
C GLY A 334 -1.71 -4.71 14.35
N THR A 335 -0.56 -4.60 13.69
CA THR A 335 0.54 -3.72 14.15
C THR A 335 0.52 -2.33 13.52
N TRP A 336 -0.47 -2.04 12.67
CA TRP A 336 -0.50 -0.77 11.94
C TRP A 336 -1.04 0.36 12.80
N LEU A 337 -0.30 1.46 12.80
CA LEU A 337 -0.71 2.75 13.34
C LEU A 337 -0.53 3.81 12.27
N PHE A 338 -1.56 4.65 12.10
CA PHE A 338 -1.58 5.72 11.12
C PHE A 338 -1.25 7.03 11.83
N GLY A 339 -0.01 7.50 11.67
CA GLY A 339 0.46 8.76 12.28
C GLY A 339 -0.02 10.02 11.56
N SER A 340 -0.68 9.89 10.40
CA SER A 340 -1.18 11.02 9.61
C SER A 340 -2.46 10.68 8.85
N THR A 341 -3.29 11.69 8.61
CA THR A 341 -4.50 11.57 7.77
C THR A 341 -4.19 11.06 6.37
N GLU A 342 -3.07 11.49 5.78
CA GLU A 342 -2.64 11.03 4.45
C GLU A 342 -2.36 9.52 4.43
N SER A 343 -1.68 8.99 5.46
CA SER A 343 -1.39 7.55 5.56
C SER A 343 -2.67 6.72 5.70
N TRP A 344 -3.65 7.26 6.43
CA TRP A 344 -4.98 6.68 6.59
C TRP A 344 -5.75 6.65 5.27
N GLU A 345 -5.87 7.79 4.59
CA GLU A 345 -6.54 7.93 3.30
C GLU A 345 -5.91 7.02 2.23
N SER A 346 -4.57 6.91 2.24
CA SER A 346 -3.84 6.01 1.35
C SER A 346 -4.21 4.54 1.58
N TYR A 347 -4.32 4.10 2.84
CA TYR A 347 -4.80 2.77 3.19
C TYR A 347 -6.23 2.53 2.71
N VAL A 348 -7.14 3.45 3.03
CA VAL A 348 -8.56 3.36 2.63
C VAL A 348 -8.67 3.27 1.10
N ALA A 349 -7.97 4.13 0.36
CA ALA A 349 -7.98 4.13 -1.10
C ALA A 349 -7.50 2.79 -1.68
N ARG A 350 -6.43 2.20 -1.15
CA ARG A 350 -5.91 0.89 -1.59
C ARG A 350 -6.86 -0.26 -1.26
N TYR A 351 -7.42 -0.27 -0.05
CA TYR A 351 -8.41 -1.27 0.36
C TYR A 351 -9.66 -1.22 -0.51
N VAL A 352 -10.26 -0.03 -0.63
CA VAL A 352 -11.46 0.21 -1.42
C VAL A 352 -11.20 -0.05 -2.92
N GLY A 353 -10.02 0.29 -3.43
CA GLY A 353 -9.62 -0.01 -4.80
C GLY A 353 -9.65 -1.51 -5.13
N LEU A 354 -9.21 -2.36 -4.19
CA LEU A 354 -9.31 -3.82 -4.33
C LEU A 354 -10.77 -4.31 -4.34
N LEU A 355 -11.66 -3.67 -3.59
CA LEU A 355 -13.10 -4.02 -3.61
C LEU A 355 -13.78 -3.53 -4.89
N ARG A 356 -13.53 -2.27 -5.31
CA ARG A 356 -14.08 -1.68 -6.54
C ARG A 356 -13.77 -2.54 -7.76
N GLY A 357 -12.51 -3.00 -7.88
CA GLY A 357 -12.09 -3.84 -9.00
C GLY A 357 -12.83 -5.18 -9.12
N ALA A 358 -13.48 -5.64 -8.03
CA ALA A 358 -14.21 -6.89 -7.96
C ALA A 358 -15.71 -6.75 -8.21
N ILE A 359 -16.29 -5.54 -8.18
CA ILE A 359 -17.72 -5.33 -8.35
C ILE A 359 -18.20 -5.80 -9.73
N ARG A 360 -17.57 -5.33 -10.81
CA ARG A 360 -17.98 -5.68 -12.17
C ARG A 360 -18.00 -7.20 -12.44
N PRO A 361 -16.97 -7.99 -12.09
CA PRO A 361 -17.04 -9.44 -12.30
C PRO A 361 -17.99 -10.18 -11.33
N LEU A 362 -18.32 -9.60 -10.16
CA LEU A 362 -19.28 -10.22 -9.23
C LEU A 362 -20.73 -9.94 -9.63
N HIS A 363 -21.04 -8.69 -9.96
CA HIS A 363 -22.40 -8.16 -10.08
C HIS A 363 -22.76 -7.64 -11.47
N GLY A 364 -21.80 -7.57 -12.40
CA GLY A 364 -22.04 -7.10 -13.77
C GLY A 364 -22.22 -5.58 -13.92
N CYS A 365 -22.19 -4.81 -12.84
CA CYS A 365 -22.41 -3.36 -12.84
C CYS A 365 -21.12 -2.55 -12.62
N SER A 366 -21.19 -1.24 -12.91
CA SER A 366 -20.09 -0.30 -12.65
C SER A 366 -19.93 0.03 -11.16
N SER A 367 -18.70 0.08 -10.68
CA SER A 367 -18.38 0.51 -9.32
C SER A 367 -18.19 2.02 -9.15
N GLY A 368 -18.31 2.81 -10.23
CA GLY A 368 -17.87 4.21 -10.24
C GLY A 368 -18.56 5.08 -9.19
N ARG A 369 -19.88 4.89 -9.04
CA ARG A 369 -20.74 5.74 -8.19
C ARG A 369 -21.16 5.06 -6.88
N LEU A 370 -20.56 3.91 -6.55
CA LEU A 370 -20.83 3.20 -5.31
C LEU A 370 -20.08 3.84 -4.14
N SER A 371 -20.77 4.00 -3.02
CA SER A 371 -20.19 4.46 -1.76
C SER A 371 -19.37 3.35 -1.09
N GLN A 372 -18.50 3.70 -0.15
CA GLN A 372 -17.68 2.72 0.57
C GLN A 372 -18.54 1.66 1.33
N PRO A 373 -19.61 2.02 2.05
CA PRO A 373 -20.51 1.06 2.66
C PRO A 373 -21.15 0.10 1.65
N GLU A 374 -21.57 0.59 0.49
CA GLU A 374 -22.17 -0.23 -0.58
C GLU A 374 -21.17 -1.22 -1.18
N LEU A 375 -19.94 -0.77 -1.44
CA LEU A 375 -18.87 -1.64 -1.92
C LEU A 375 -18.58 -2.77 -0.92
N CYS A 376 -18.56 -2.45 0.37
CA CYS A 376 -18.37 -3.43 1.43
C CYS A 376 -19.58 -4.40 1.53
N ALA A 377 -20.82 -3.90 1.41
CA ALA A 377 -22.02 -4.72 1.39
C ALA A 377 -22.00 -5.72 0.21
N LEU A 378 -21.74 -5.23 -1.00
CA LEU A 378 -21.70 -6.01 -2.23
C LEU A 378 -20.59 -7.05 -2.27
N THR A 379 -19.49 -6.84 -1.53
CA THR A 379 -18.36 -7.78 -1.43
C THR A 379 -18.39 -8.61 -0.15
N ARG A 380 -19.40 -8.42 0.71
CA ARG A 380 -19.49 -8.96 2.08
C ARG A 380 -18.22 -8.71 2.90
N ALA A 381 -17.62 -7.54 2.67
CA ALA A 381 -16.46 -7.04 3.37
C ALA A 381 -16.84 -6.17 4.57
N LEU A 382 -15.88 -6.07 5.47
CA LEU A 382 -15.90 -5.10 6.54
C LEU A 382 -15.40 -3.75 6.01
N LEU A 383 -15.83 -2.67 6.66
CA LEU A 383 -15.27 -1.35 6.45
C LEU A 383 -13.77 -1.33 6.84
N PRO A 384 -12.96 -0.42 6.30
CA PRO A 384 -11.53 -0.31 6.60
C PRO A 384 -11.23 -0.24 8.11
N GLU A 385 -12.05 0.48 8.87
CA GLU A 385 -11.96 0.63 10.33
C GLU A 385 -12.32 -0.67 11.04
N GLU A 386 -13.44 -1.30 10.62
CA GLU A 386 -13.91 -2.58 11.16
C GLU A 386 -12.87 -3.71 10.95
N VAL A 387 -12.20 -3.74 9.80
CA VAL A 387 -11.12 -4.70 9.50
C VAL A 387 -9.92 -4.52 10.42
N LEU A 388 -9.53 -3.28 10.67
CA LEU A 388 -8.40 -2.98 11.54
C LEU A 388 -8.72 -3.32 12.99
N ALA A 389 -9.94 -3.03 13.44
CA ALA A 389 -10.42 -3.47 14.75
C ALA A 389 -10.32 -4.99 14.92
N VAL A 390 -10.79 -5.76 13.94
CA VAL A 390 -10.64 -7.23 13.94
C VAL A 390 -9.17 -7.65 14.00
N SER A 391 -8.28 -6.95 13.29
CA SER A 391 -6.86 -7.29 13.22
C SER A 391 -6.13 -6.96 14.52
N ARG A 392 -6.44 -5.81 15.14
CA ARG A 392 -5.83 -5.35 16.40
C ARG A 392 -6.35 -6.10 17.62
N VAL A 393 -7.65 -6.38 17.70
CA VAL A 393 -8.22 -7.21 18.77
C VAL A 393 -7.72 -8.66 18.70
N ARG A 394 -7.54 -9.20 17.48
CA ARG A 394 -6.88 -10.51 17.32
C ARG A 394 -5.45 -10.48 17.85
N LEU A 395 -4.70 -9.42 17.56
CA LEU A 395 -3.34 -9.26 18.05
C LEU A 395 -3.30 -9.09 19.58
N LEU A 396 -4.22 -8.33 20.17
CA LEU A 396 -4.37 -8.21 21.62
C LEU A 396 -4.50 -9.58 22.29
N ALA A 397 -5.39 -10.44 21.82
CA ALA A 397 -5.53 -11.78 22.38
C ALA A 397 -4.25 -12.62 22.22
N CYS A 398 -3.51 -12.47 21.11
CA CYS A 398 -2.22 -13.14 20.95
C CYS A 398 -1.17 -12.62 21.96
N ILE A 399 -1.11 -11.31 22.18
CA ILE A 399 -0.17 -10.68 23.11
C ILE A 399 -0.50 -11.03 24.56
N ALA A 400 -1.79 -10.96 24.95
CA ALA A 400 -2.24 -11.28 26.30
C ALA A 400 -1.92 -12.74 26.67
N HIS A 401 -2.25 -13.69 25.79
CA HIS A 401 -2.12 -15.13 26.09
C HIS A 401 -0.75 -15.72 25.80
N ARG A 402 -0.01 -15.18 24.84
CA ARG A 402 1.25 -15.78 24.34
C ARG A 402 2.43 -14.81 24.27
N GLY A 403 2.19 -13.51 24.49
CA GLY A 403 3.26 -12.52 24.48
C GLY A 403 4.18 -12.72 25.68
N GLY A 404 5.50 -12.58 25.47
CA GLY A 404 6.43 -12.44 26.58
C GLY A 404 6.23 -11.10 27.31
N ARG A 405 6.76 -10.97 28.52
CA ARG A 405 6.69 -9.73 29.32
C ARG A 405 7.21 -8.52 28.54
N PHE A 406 8.34 -8.68 27.86
CA PHE A 406 8.91 -7.62 27.02
C PHE A 406 7.95 -7.15 25.92
N ALA A 407 7.37 -8.07 25.16
CA ALA A 407 6.42 -7.73 24.10
C ALA A 407 5.20 -6.99 24.65
N ARG A 408 4.64 -7.46 25.78
CA ARG A 408 3.52 -6.79 26.46
C ARG A 408 3.86 -5.36 26.86
N LEU A 409 5.01 -5.16 27.50
CA LEU A 409 5.49 -3.83 27.90
C LEU A 409 5.72 -2.93 26.69
N GLN A 410 6.31 -3.43 25.60
CA GLN A 410 6.54 -2.63 24.39
C GLN A 410 5.22 -2.13 23.78
N PHE A 411 4.21 -2.99 23.70
CA PHE A 411 2.89 -2.57 23.23
C PHE A 411 2.22 -1.61 24.23
N ALA A 412 2.35 -1.84 25.54
CA ALA A 412 1.82 -0.96 26.58
C ALA A 412 2.43 0.45 26.55
N HIS A 413 3.74 0.56 26.32
CA HIS A 413 4.45 1.83 26.17
C HIS A 413 4.06 2.58 24.88
N HIS A 414 3.52 1.87 23.88
CA HIS A 414 3.07 2.48 22.63
C HIS A 414 1.68 3.14 22.81
N GLY A 415 1.61 4.24 23.56
CA GLY A 415 0.35 4.89 23.97
C GLY A 415 -0.66 5.14 22.84
N ALA A 416 -0.23 5.67 21.70
CA ALA A 416 -1.13 5.92 20.57
C ALA A 416 -1.77 4.63 19.99
N TRP A 417 -1.05 3.51 20.01
CA TRP A 417 -1.58 2.23 19.54
C TRP A 417 -2.56 1.64 20.57
N ILE A 418 -2.27 1.75 21.87
CA ILE A 418 -3.18 1.32 22.94
C ILE A 418 -4.49 2.11 22.92
N LEU A 419 -4.43 3.42 22.76
CA LEU A 419 -5.63 4.27 22.65
C LEU A 419 -6.51 3.84 21.47
N GLN A 420 -5.90 3.59 20.31
CA GLN A 420 -6.62 3.10 19.15
C GLN A 420 -7.20 1.69 19.37
N LEU A 421 -6.44 0.79 20.00
CA LEU A 421 -6.91 -0.55 20.33
C LEU A 421 -8.09 -0.54 21.31
N ARG A 422 -8.08 0.34 22.32
CA ARG A 422 -9.23 0.53 23.23
C ARG A 422 -10.48 0.98 22.47
N SER A 423 -10.32 1.92 21.54
CA SER A 423 -11.41 2.36 20.67
C SER A 423 -11.96 1.24 19.77
N ASP A 424 -11.10 0.36 19.28
CA ASP A 424 -11.52 -0.81 18.51
C ASP A 424 -12.26 -1.84 19.36
N VAL A 425 -11.79 -2.08 20.58
CA VAL A 425 -12.47 -2.97 21.54
C VAL A 425 -13.85 -2.41 21.87
N ALA A 426 -13.97 -1.11 22.11
CA ALA A 426 -15.25 -0.44 22.31
C ALA A 426 -16.17 -0.53 21.08
N LEU A 427 -15.61 -0.40 19.86
CA LEU A 427 -16.37 -0.62 18.62
C LEU A 427 -16.91 -2.05 18.54
N VAL A 428 -16.08 -3.06 18.82
CA VAL A 428 -16.50 -4.46 18.83
C VAL A 428 -17.59 -4.65 19.88
N ALA A 429 -17.40 -4.19 21.11
CA ALA A 429 -18.35 -4.30 22.21
C ALA A 429 -19.71 -3.71 21.88
N ARG A 430 -19.73 -2.51 21.27
CA ARG A 430 -20.96 -1.83 20.86
C ARG A 430 -21.73 -2.61 19.79
N VAL A 431 -21.06 -3.11 18.77
CA VAL A 431 -21.72 -3.86 17.69
C VAL A 431 -22.18 -5.24 18.16
N THR A 432 -21.42 -5.89 19.05
CA THR A 432 -21.78 -7.19 19.60
C THR A 432 -22.71 -7.09 20.82
N GLU A 433 -22.96 -5.90 21.35
CA GLU A 433 -23.73 -5.71 22.60
C GLU A 433 -23.18 -6.61 23.74
N ASP A 434 -21.86 -6.78 23.80
CA ASP A 434 -21.22 -7.65 24.78
C ASP A 434 -20.86 -6.84 26.04
N THR A 435 -21.55 -7.12 27.15
CA THR A 435 -21.42 -6.36 28.40
C THR A 435 -20.06 -6.55 29.07
N ALA A 436 -19.49 -7.77 29.01
CA ALA A 436 -18.17 -8.05 29.57
C ALA A 436 -17.08 -7.32 28.78
N LEU A 437 -17.18 -7.32 27.44
CA LEU A 437 -16.24 -6.58 26.60
C LEU A 437 -16.39 -5.06 26.77
N LYS A 438 -17.60 -4.55 26.98
CA LYS A 438 -17.85 -3.14 27.28
C LYS A 438 -17.17 -2.73 28.60
N ALA A 439 -17.39 -3.49 29.67
CA ALA A 439 -16.74 -3.26 30.96
C ALA A 439 -15.21 -3.31 30.84
N TYR A 440 -14.67 -4.25 30.06
CA TYR A 440 -13.24 -4.32 29.78
C TYR A 440 -12.72 -3.11 28.99
N ALA A 441 -13.47 -2.61 28.00
CA ALA A 441 -13.08 -1.43 27.22
C ALA A 441 -12.98 -0.17 28.09
N GLU A 442 -13.92 -0.02 29.02
CA GLU A 442 -14.08 1.12 29.93
C GLU A 442 -13.20 1.00 31.20
N ALA A 443 -12.51 -0.13 31.38
CA ALA A 443 -11.68 -0.38 32.54
C ALA A 443 -10.51 0.62 32.64
N ASP A 444 -10.47 1.33 33.77
CA ASP A 444 -9.40 2.27 34.13
C ASP A 444 -8.21 1.50 34.73
N LEU A 445 -7.48 0.83 33.84
CA LEU A 445 -6.25 0.10 34.15
C LEU A 445 -5.08 0.71 33.38
N ASP A 446 -3.88 0.62 33.93
CA ASP A 446 -2.67 0.90 33.16
C ASP A 446 -2.59 0.01 31.91
N ALA A 447 -1.84 0.43 30.90
CA ALA A 447 -1.84 -0.24 29.60
C ALA A 447 -1.35 -1.71 29.67
N ALA A 448 -0.41 -2.04 30.56
CA ALA A 448 0.10 -3.40 30.68
C ALA A 448 -0.91 -4.30 31.40
N ALA A 449 -1.44 -3.84 32.54
CA ALA A 449 -2.49 -4.54 33.27
C ALA A 449 -3.75 -4.72 32.42
N TRP A 450 -4.10 -3.72 31.59
CA TRP A 450 -5.23 -3.81 30.66
C TRP A 450 -5.03 -4.90 29.61
N ILE A 451 -3.84 -5.04 29.03
CA ILE A 451 -3.51 -6.14 28.10
C ILE A 451 -3.62 -7.49 28.81
N ASP A 452 -3.04 -7.61 30.01
CA ASP A 452 -3.04 -8.84 30.80
C ASP A 452 -4.45 -9.26 31.22
N ALA A 453 -5.35 -8.30 31.45
CA ALA A 453 -6.73 -8.52 31.84
C ALA A 453 -7.67 -8.92 30.67
N TRP A 454 -7.16 -9.22 29.47
CA TRP A 454 -8.00 -9.60 28.33
C TRP A 454 -8.89 -10.82 28.67
N PRO A 455 -10.23 -10.67 28.67
CA PRO A 455 -11.12 -11.65 29.32
C PRO A 455 -11.41 -12.89 28.48
N PHE A 456 -11.05 -12.90 27.19
CA PHE A 456 -11.38 -13.98 26.26
C PHE A 456 -10.16 -14.81 25.91
N ASN A 457 -10.25 -16.14 26.02
CA ASN A 457 -9.24 -17.03 25.44
C ASN A 457 -9.19 -16.94 23.89
N GLN A 458 -8.26 -17.65 23.25
CA GLN A 458 -8.10 -17.62 21.79
C GLN A 458 -9.37 -18.06 21.03
N GLY A 459 -10.06 -19.08 21.52
CA GLY A 459 -11.31 -19.57 20.92
C GLY A 459 -12.45 -18.58 21.07
N GLY A 460 -12.62 -18.02 22.27
CA GLY A 460 -13.62 -16.99 22.59
C GLY A 460 -13.40 -15.73 21.76
N THR A 461 -12.15 -15.27 21.64
CA THR A 461 -11.80 -14.12 20.79
C THR A 461 -12.15 -14.39 19.33
N ARG A 462 -11.85 -15.59 18.82
CA ARG A 462 -12.20 -15.96 17.44
C ARG A 462 -13.71 -15.96 17.22
N ALA A 463 -14.49 -16.49 18.16
CA ALA A 463 -15.94 -16.51 18.10
C ALA A 463 -16.54 -15.10 18.15
N LEU A 464 -16.05 -14.26 19.07
CA LEU A 464 -16.41 -12.84 19.19
C LEU A 464 -16.21 -12.09 17.88
N LEU A 465 -15.00 -12.19 17.29
CA LEU A 465 -14.69 -11.49 16.03
C LEU A 465 -15.47 -12.05 14.83
N ALA A 466 -15.79 -13.35 14.83
CA ALA A 466 -16.67 -13.93 13.82
C ALA A 466 -18.11 -13.39 13.95
N ARG A 467 -18.62 -13.25 15.18
CA ARG A 467 -19.93 -12.64 15.46
C ARG A 467 -19.96 -11.16 15.07
N PHE A 468 -18.95 -10.39 15.47
CA PHE A 468 -18.78 -8.99 15.05
C PHE A 468 -18.84 -8.86 13.52
N ARG A 469 -18.06 -9.68 12.80
CA ARG A 469 -18.07 -9.68 11.33
C ARG A 469 -19.46 -9.97 10.76
N LYS A 470 -20.16 -10.97 11.30
CA LYS A 470 -21.51 -11.35 10.86
C LYS A 470 -22.49 -10.19 11.04
N LEU A 471 -22.47 -9.52 12.21
CA LEU A 471 -23.36 -8.40 12.53
C LEU A 471 -23.10 -7.18 11.65
N CYS A 472 -21.84 -6.80 11.46
CA CYS A 472 -21.48 -5.72 10.54
C CYS A 472 -22.01 -5.98 9.12
N VAL A 473 -21.70 -7.16 8.55
CA VAL A 473 -22.15 -7.49 7.19
C VAL A 473 -23.68 -7.55 7.10
N ALA A 474 -24.35 -8.13 8.09
CA ALA A 474 -25.81 -8.19 8.14
C ALA A 474 -26.44 -6.79 8.25
N GLY A 475 -25.85 -5.89 9.06
CA GLY A 475 -26.33 -4.52 9.23
C GLY A 475 -26.31 -3.68 7.95
N ARG A 476 -25.65 -4.15 6.88
CA ARG A 476 -25.59 -3.49 5.56
C ARG A 476 -26.26 -4.28 4.44
N CYS A 477 -26.97 -5.37 4.72
CA CYS A 477 -27.62 -6.16 3.68
C CYS A 477 -28.67 -5.33 2.91
N HIS A 478 -29.35 -4.41 3.58
CA HIS A 478 -30.34 -3.50 3.00
C HIS A 478 -29.77 -2.56 1.92
N LEU A 479 -28.45 -2.36 1.87
CA LEU A 479 -27.80 -1.52 0.85
C LEU A 479 -27.58 -2.24 -0.48
N VAL A 480 -27.66 -3.58 -0.51
CA VAL A 480 -27.23 -4.38 -1.68
C VAL A 480 -28.13 -4.14 -2.89
N GLU A 481 -29.44 -4.35 -2.73
CA GLU A 481 -30.40 -4.22 -3.84
C GLU A 481 -30.48 -2.78 -4.38
N PRO A 482 -30.62 -1.74 -3.54
CA PRO A 482 -30.63 -0.35 -4.02
C PRO A 482 -29.34 0.04 -4.73
N ALA A 483 -28.18 -0.42 -4.24
CA ALA A 483 -26.89 -0.11 -4.85
C ALA A 483 -26.75 -0.74 -6.24
N ILE A 484 -27.20 -1.99 -6.43
CA ILE A 484 -27.18 -2.67 -7.72
C ILE A 484 -28.15 -2.00 -8.70
N ALA A 485 -29.38 -1.74 -8.26
CA ALA A 485 -30.40 -1.08 -9.07
C ALA A 485 -29.90 0.29 -9.57
N ARG A 486 -29.36 1.11 -8.66
CA ARG A 486 -28.78 2.41 -8.99
C ARG A 486 -27.58 2.30 -9.93
N ALA A 487 -26.70 1.34 -9.72
CA ALA A 487 -25.53 1.15 -10.59
C ALA A 487 -25.94 0.78 -12.03
N HIS A 488 -26.95 -0.08 -12.19
CA HIS A 488 -27.49 -0.43 -13.51
C HIS A 488 -28.28 0.71 -14.14
N ALA A 489 -29.08 1.45 -13.37
CA ALA A 489 -29.78 2.64 -13.84
C ALA A 489 -28.79 3.66 -14.40
N HIS A 490 -27.69 3.93 -13.68
CA HIS A 490 -26.63 4.80 -14.21
C HIS A 490 -25.98 4.28 -15.49
N GLU A 491 -25.75 2.97 -15.61
CA GLU A 491 -25.15 2.39 -16.81
C GLU A 491 -26.08 2.49 -18.02
N ARG A 492 -27.39 2.27 -17.82
CA ARG A 492 -28.42 2.47 -18.86
C ARG A 492 -28.53 3.91 -19.30
N ILE A 493 -28.59 4.85 -18.36
CA ILE A 493 -28.61 6.29 -18.64
C ILE A 493 -27.38 6.69 -19.46
N GLN A 494 -26.20 6.21 -19.07
CA GLN A 494 -24.98 6.53 -19.79
C GLN A 494 -24.96 5.95 -21.21
N GLN A 495 -25.54 4.76 -21.43
CA GLN A 495 -25.66 4.15 -22.76
C GLN A 495 -26.71 4.85 -23.63
N ALA A 496 -27.77 5.39 -23.04
CA ALA A 496 -28.83 6.12 -23.74
C ALA A 496 -28.39 7.51 -24.24
N GLY A 497 -27.24 8.03 -23.77
CA GLY A 497 -26.69 9.33 -24.19
C GLY A 497 -26.83 10.51 -23.22
N PRO A 498 -27.85 10.63 -22.33
CA PRO A 498 -27.94 11.76 -21.42
C PRO A 498 -26.87 11.69 -20.32
N VAL A 499 -26.47 12.86 -19.84
CA VAL A 499 -25.42 13.04 -18.86
C VAL A 499 -26.04 13.27 -17.49
N TYR A 500 -25.64 12.44 -16.53
CA TYR A 500 -26.02 12.56 -15.13
C TYR A 500 -24.91 13.22 -14.29
N MET A 501 -25.27 14.30 -13.60
CA MET A 501 -24.45 15.05 -12.65
C MET A 501 -25.10 15.02 -11.26
N ARG A 502 -24.28 15.01 -10.21
CA ARG A 502 -24.71 15.03 -8.80
C ARG A 502 -23.95 16.13 -8.06
N ASP A 503 -24.52 16.58 -6.95
CA ASP A 503 -23.99 17.63 -6.07
C ASP A 503 -23.89 18.98 -6.78
N ILE A 504 -24.83 19.28 -7.68
CA ILE A 504 -25.03 20.63 -8.18
C ILE A 504 -25.68 21.42 -7.04
N LYS A 505 -24.89 22.24 -6.36
CA LYS A 505 -25.33 23.08 -5.25
C LYS A 505 -24.82 24.50 -5.45
N CYS A 506 -25.61 25.48 -5.00
CA CYS A 506 -25.16 26.85 -4.74
C CYS A 506 -24.38 26.98 -3.42
N SER A 507 -23.74 25.89 -2.93
CA SER A 507 -22.93 26.00 -1.71
C SER A 507 -21.57 26.60 -2.06
N PRO A 508 -21.05 27.59 -1.32
CA PRO A 508 -19.77 28.23 -1.60
C PRO A 508 -18.67 27.18 -1.57
N ARG A 509 -18.25 26.74 -2.75
CA ARG A 509 -16.98 26.02 -2.90
C ARG A 509 -15.98 27.12 -3.15
N THR A 510 -14.98 27.21 -2.29
CA THR A 510 -13.82 28.09 -2.45
C THR A 510 -12.99 27.63 -3.66
N LEU A 511 -13.55 27.79 -4.86
CA LEU A 511 -12.95 27.56 -6.17
C LEU A 511 -12.03 28.74 -6.48
N ARG A 512 -10.89 28.78 -5.78
CA ARG A 512 -9.99 29.94 -5.76
C ARG A 512 -8.98 29.95 -6.90
N PHE A 513 -8.85 28.88 -7.68
CA PHE A 513 -7.75 28.72 -8.62
C PHE A 513 -8.25 28.64 -10.06
N GLN A 514 -8.09 29.74 -10.78
CA GLN A 514 -8.51 29.87 -12.17
C GLN A 514 -7.38 29.48 -13.13
N CYS A 515 -7.74 28.94 -14.29
CA CYS A 515 -6.79 28.82 -15.39
C CYS A 515 -6.57 30.21 -16.05
N PRO A 516 -5.31 30.62 -16.29
CA PRO A 516 -5.03 31.87 -16.99
C PRO A 516 -5.37 31.80 -18.49
N ASP A 517 -5.35 30.61 -19.09
CA ASP A 517 -5.50 30.44 -20.55
C ASP A 517 -6.94 30.08 -20.98
N CYS A 518 -7.83 29.73 -20.05
CA CYS A 518 -9.23 29.35 -20.33
C CYS A 518 -10.17 29.60 -19.15
N PRO A 519 -11.50 29.56 -19.33
CA PRO A 519 -12.48 29.87 -18.27
C PRO A 519 -12.61 28.80 -17.17
N SER A 520 -11.80 27.74 -17.17
CA SER A 520 -11.89 26.66 -16.16
C SER A 520 -11.45 27.13 -14.76
N VAL A 521 -12.18 26.69 -13.74
CA VAL A 521 -11.91 26.98 -12.32
C VAL A 521 -11.76 25.72 -11.48
N PHE A 522 -10.90 25.79 -10.46
CA PHE A 522 -10.50 24.63 -9.68
C PHE A 522 -10.46 24.94 -8.18
N THR A 523 -10.73 23.91 -7.38
CA THR A 523 -10.65 23.98 -5.90
C THR A 523 -9.21 23.98 -5.40
N THR A 524 -8.25 23.50 -6.19
CA THR A 524 -6.84 23.41 -5.81
C THR A 524 -5.91 23.91 -6.92
N ARG A 525 -4.77 24.51 -6.54
CA ARG A 525 -3.69 24.89 -7.48
C ARG A 525 -3.18 23.69 -8.28
N ALA A 526 -3.15 22.51 -7.65
CA ALA A 526 -2.70 21.28 -8.30
C ALA A 526 -3.62 20.87 -9.45
N ALA A 527 -4.94 20.94 -9.25
CA ALA A 527 -5.91 20.65 -10.32
C ALA A 527 -5.82 21.67 -11.46
N ALA A 528 -5.70 22.96 -11.16
CA ALA A 528 -5.50 24.00 -12.17
C ALA A 528 -4.21 23.77 -12.98
N SER A 529 -3.10 23.45 -12.32
CA SER A 529 -1.83 23.15 -12.98
C SER A 529 -1.90 21.88 -13.84
N ALA A 530 -2.59 20.82 -13.37
CA ALA A 530 -2.77 19.59 -14.14
C ALA A 530 -3.63 19.81 -15.39
N HIS A 531 -4.69 20.61 -15.28
CA HIS A 531 -5.49 21.04 -16.42
C HIS A 531 -4.65 21.82 -17.43
N ARG A 532 -3.90 22.83 -16.97
CA ARG A 532 -3.05 23.67 -17.83
C ARG A 532 -2.04 22.85 -18.63
N SER A 533 -1.45 21.84 -17.99
CA SER A 533 -0.54 20.90 -18.65
C SER A 533 -1.23 20.07 -19.73
N LYS A 534 -2.43 19.54 -19.45
CA LYS A 534 -3.15 18.65 -20.38
C LYS A 534 -3.83 19.37 -21.53
N VAL A 535 -4.44 20.52 -21.27
CA VAL A 535 -5.28 21.26 -22.22
C VAL A 535 -4.47 22.32 -22.98
N HIS A 536 -3.56 23.00 -22.28
CA HIS A 536 -2.78 24.12 -22.85
C HIS A 536 -1.30 23.77 -23.05
N GLY A 537 -0.86 22.56 -22.70
CA GLY A 537 0.55 22.15 -22.85
C GLY A 537 1.51 22.80 -21.85
N HIS A 538 1.06 23.70 -20.98
CA HIS A 538 1.90 24.38 -19.99
C HIS A 538 2.22 23.46 -18.80
N LYS A 539 3.36 22.79 -18.88
CA LYS A 539 3.90 21.95 -17.81
C LYS A 539 4.32 22.79 -16.60
N SER A 540 4.10 22.27 -15.40
CA SER A 540 4.60 22.90 -14.17
C SER A 540 6.13 22.82 -14.08
N ALA A 541 6.75 23.72 -13.29
CA ALA A 541 8.19 23.66 -12.99
C ALA A 541 8.63 22.27 -12.47
N ALA A 542 7.79 21.64 -11.64
CA ALA A 542 8.04 20.31 -11.10
C ALA A 542 8.07 19.22 -12.19
N ALA A 543 7.28 19.39 -13.26
CA ALA A 543 7.21 18.42 -14.36
C ALA A 543 8.41 18.47 -15.31
N GLN A 544 9.31 19.45 -15.16
CA GLN A 544 10.57 19.54 -15.91
C GLN A 544 11.68 18.66 -15.31
N ALA A 545 11.46 18.08 -14.13
CA ALA A 545 12.42 17.20 -13.49
C ALA A 545 12.61 15.91 -14.30
N PHE A 546 13.85 15.64 -14.68
CA PHE A 546 14.28 14.37 -15.26
C PHE A 546 15.53 13.87 -14.53
N GLY A 547 15.68 12.55 -14.43
CA GLY A 547 16.74 11.92 -13.62
C GLY A 547 16.53 12.10 -12.12
N THR A 548 17.62 12.03 -11.34
CA THR A 548 17.58 12.06 -9.86
C THR A 548 18.48 13.12 -9.23
N ALA A 549 19.21 13.88 -10.04
CA ALA A 549 20.11 14.95 -9.62
C ALA A 549 19.71 16.26 -10.30
N CYS A 550 20.02 17.38 -9.65
CA CYS A 550 19.97 18.69 -10.29
C CYS A 550 21.36 19.01 -10.85
N GLU A 551 21.48 19.08 -12.17
CA GLU A 551 22.72 19.41 -12.88
C GLU A 551 23.11 20.88 -12.71
N VAL A 552 22.15 21.74 -12.35
CA VAL A 552 22.38 23.18 -12.11
C VAL A 552 23.00 23.42 -10.74
N CYS A 553 22.33 23.00 -9.66
CA CYS A 553 22.86 23.18 -8.30
C CYS A 553 23.82 22.08 -7.86
N ARG A 554 24.06 21.08 -8.72
CA ARG A 554 24.97 19.96 -8.50
C ARG A 554 24.64 19.18 -7.23
N ARG A 555 23.35 18.90 -7.00
CA ARG A 555 22.88 18.12 -5.85
C ARG A 555 22.13 16.88 -6.30
N GLN A 556 22.48 15.74 -5.69
CA GLN A 556 21.78 14.47 -5.83
C GLN A 556 20.57 14.42 -4.90
N PHE A 557 19.39 14.16 -5.47
CA PHE A 557 18.11 14.07 -4.75
C PHE A 557 17.56 12.63 -4.68
N TRP A 558 18.22 11.66 -5.34
CA TRP A 558 17.94 10.22 -5.31
C TRP A 558 16.64 9.76 -5.97
N SER A 559 15.73 10.69 -6.29
CA SER A 559 14.52 10.40 -7.04
C SER A 559 14.07 11.62 -7.85
N THR A 560 13.41 11.37 -8.99
CA THR A 560 12.79 12.43 -9.80
C THR A 560 11.73 13.19 -8.99
N GLY A 561 11.03 12.53 -8.07
CA GLY A 561 10.04 13.17 -7.21
C GLY A 561 10.63 14.24 -6.28
N ARG A 562 11.79 13.98 -5.67
CA ARG A 562 12.48 14.98 -4.83
C ARG A 562 13.11 16.09 -5.66
N LEU A 563 13.62 15.77 -6.86
CA LEU A 563 14.07 16.77 -7.82
C LEU A 563 12.91 17.69 -8.24
N SER A 564 11.72 17.11 -8.47
CA SER A 564 10.49 17.86 -8.76
C SER A 564 10.12 18.80 -7.62
N GLU A 565 10.26 18.35 -6.36
CA GLU A 565 10.03 19.20 -5.19
C GLU A 565 11.08 20.31 -5.07
N HIS A 566 12.34 20.02 -5.38
CA HIS A 566 13.39 21.03 -5.48
C HIS A 566 13.05 22.10 -6.51
N PHE A 567 12.51 21.73 -7.68
CA PHE A 567 12.07 22.69 -8.71
C PHE A 567 10.87 23.53 -8.31
N ARG A 568 10.04 23.06 -7.36
CA ARG A 568 9.01 23.92 -6.75
C ARG A 568 9.61 25.02 -5.86
N LYS A 569 10.79 24.78 -5.29
CA LYS A 569 11.46 25.69 -4.34
C LYS A 569 12.54 26.56 -5.01
N SER A 570 13.18 26.08 -6.07
CA SER A 570 14.28 26.77 -6.77
C SER A 570 13.86 27.15 -8.20
N ALA A 571 13.42 28.40 -8.36
CA ALA A 571 12.99 28.93 -9.64
C ALA A 571 14.13 28.94 -10.68
N ARG A 572 15.36 29.26 -10.24
CA ARG A 572 16.57 29.25 -11.09
C ARG A 572 16.83 27.87 -11.70
N CYS A 573 16.86 26.82 -10.88
CA CYS A 573 17.13 25.47 -11.38
C CYS A 573 16.01 25.00 -12.33
N ALA A 574 14.76 25.30 -12.00
CA ALA A 574 13.62 24.92 -12.82
C ALA A 574 13.57 25.65 -14.18
N ALA A 575 14.06 26.90 -14.25
CA ALA A 575 14.12 27.66 -15.50
C ALA A 575 15.10 27.04 -16.49
N ILE A 576 16.33 26.76 -16.05
CA ILE A 576 17.35 26.15 -16.90
C ILE A 576 16.92 24.76 -17.40
N TYR A 577 16.27 23.96 -16.56
CA TYR A 577 15.73 22.66 -16.98
C TYR A 577 14.63 22.80 -18.03
N ARG A 578 13.81 23.85 -17.98
CA ARG A 578 12.76 24.07 -18.97
C ARG A 578 13.33 24.37 -20.35
N GLU A 579 14.36 25.21 -20.40
CA GLU A 579 15.01 25.64 -21.64
C GLU A 579 16.06 24.63 -22.15
N SER A 580 16.27 23.52 -21.43
CA SER A 580 17.29 22.52 -21.80
C SER A 580 16.93 21.66 -23.02
N ASP A 581 15.71 21.78 -23.55
CA ASP A 581 15.13 20.90 -24.60
C ASP A 581 15.17 19.39 -24.28
N LEU A 582 15.50 19.01 -23.05
CA LEU A 582 15.59 17.63 -22.62
C LEU A 582 14.19 17.08 -22.29
N ALA A 583 13.81 16.03 -23.01
CA ALA A 583 12.57 15.32 -22.74
C ALA A 583 12.70 14.52 -21.44
N GLY A 584 11.72 14.68 -20.54
CA GLY A 584 11.66 13.90 -19.30
C GLY A 584 11.61 12.39 -19.58
N THR A 585 12.56 11.67 -19.00
CA THR A 585 12.55 10.20 -18.92
C THR A 585 11.51 9.71 -17.91
N GLN A 586 11.29 8.39 -17.83
CA GLN A 586 10.47 7.80 -16.78
C GLN A 586 10.97 8.23 -15.39
N ALA A 587 10.05 8.37 -14.43
CA ALA A 587 10.43 8.72 -13.07
C ALA A 587 11.45 7.70 -12.52
N GLU A 588 12.63 8.19 -12.18
CA GLU A 588 13.75 7.40 -11.68
C GLU A 588 13.83 7.50 -10.16
N VAL A 589 14.20 6.38 -9.53
CA VAL A 589 14.48 6.30 -8.09
C VAL A 589 15.78 5.51 -7.93
N LEU A 590 16.88 6.22 -7.67
CA LEU A 590 18.19 5.62 -7.40
C LEU A 590 18.32 5.19 -5.93
N ALA A 591 17.69 5.92 -5.01
CA ALA A 591 17.64 5.55 -3.61
C ALA A 591 16.39 6.10 -2.91
N ASP A 592 16.18 5.67 -1.67
CA ASP A 592 15.05 6.06 -0.84
C ASP A 592 14.97 7.59 -0.65
N LYS A 593 13.75 8.14 -0.65
CA LYS A 593 13.51 9.59 -0.45
C LYS A 593 14.10 10.14 0.86
N ARG A 594 14.34 9.28 1.86
CA ARG A 594 14.93 9.63 3.16
C ARG A 594 16.45 9.70 3.15
N MET A 595 17.11 9.34 2.05
CA MET A 595 18.54 9.58 1.87
C MET A 595 18.81 11.08 1.89
N PRO A 596 19.82 11.57 2.63
CA PRO A 596 20.12 13.00 2.60
C PRO A 596 20.62 13.41 1.21
N CYS A 597 20.40 14.65 0.78
CA CYS A 597 20.95 15.12 -0.50
C CYS A 597 22.47 15.17 -0.41
N SER A 598 23.17 14.83 -1.48
CA SER A 598 24.64 14.92 -1.55
C SER A 598 25.09 15.78 -2.72
N GLN A 599 26.33 16.24 -2.69
CA GLN A 599 26.92 16.90 -3.86
C GLN A 599 27.05 15.87 -4.99
N LEU A 600 26.69 16.29 -6.21
CA LEU A 600 26.83 15.49 -7.42
C LEU A 600 28.29 15.52 -7.87
N VAL A 601 28.89 14.34 -8.04
CA VAL A 601 30.28 14.17 -8.47
C VAL A 601 30.33 14.05 -10.00
N GLY A 602 31.27 14.74 -10.64
CA GLY A 602 31.49 14.70 -12.09
C GLY A 602 31.57 16.10 -12.73
N PRO A 603 31.72 16.18 -14.05
CA PRO A 603 31.62 17.45 -14.78
C PRO A 603 30.18 17.97 -14.80
N GLN A 604 30.02 19.29 -14.81
CA GLN A 604 28.73 19.94 -15.04
C GLN A 604 28.40 19.94 -16.54
N GLN A 605 27.16 19.63 -16.88
CA GLN A 605 26.71 19.69 -18.26
C GLN A 605 26.66 21.15 -18.73
N TRP A 606 27.08 21.42 -19.97
CA TRP A 606 27.16 22.78 -20.51
C TRP A 606 25.81 23.52 -20.50
N TRP A 607 24.71 22.84 -20.76
CA TRP A 607 23.38 23.46 -20.73
C TRP A 607 22.98 23.86 -19.31
N ALA A 608 23.53 23.20 -18.28
CA ALA A 608 23.25 23.51 -16.89
C ALA A 608 24.01 24.74 -16.37
N THR A 609 24.95 25.28 -17.15
CA THR A 609 25.66 26.54 -16.87
C THR A 609 24.98 27.76 -17.51
N LEU A 610 23.94 27.55 -18.32
CA LEU A 610 23.17 28.65 -18.91
C LEU A 610 22.46 29.45 -17.83
N ASP A 611 22.29 30.75 -18.06
CA ASP A 611 21.48 31.61 -17.20
C ASP A 611 20.21 32.00 -17.94
N HIS A 612 19.08 31.56 -17.39
CA HIS A 612 17.76 31.89 -17.91
C HIS A 612 16.99 32.58 -16.79
N PRO A 613 16.29 33.69 -17.09
CA PRO A 613 15.47 34.34 -16.09
C PRO A 613 14.46 33.32 -15.56
N PRO A 614 14.24 33.26 -14.22
CA PRO A 614 13.15 32.48 -13.68
C PRO A 614 11.86 32.92 -14.36
N LEU A 615 10.89 32.00 -14.53
CA LEU A 615 9.54 32.46 -14.88
C LEU A 615 9.18 33.51 -13.86
N GLU A 616 8.78 34.68 -14.34
CA GLU A 616 8.04 35.59 -13.50
C GLU A 616 6.94 34.76 -12.85
N PRO A 617 6.87 34.72 -11.51
CA PRO A 617 5.73 34.10 -10.87
C PRO A 617 4.53 34.75 -11.52
N LEU A 618 3.63 33.93 -12.11
CA LEU A 618 2.37 34.43 -12.62
C LEU A 618 1.87 35.39 -11.56
N VAL A 619 1.76 36.67 -11.93
CA VAL A 619 1.12 37.70 -11.13
C VAL A 619 -0.05 36.98 -10.49
N GLN A 620 -0.06 36.90 -9.15
CA GLN A 620 -1.21 36.32 -8.46
C GLN A 620 -2.40 36.95 -9.17
N PRO A 621 -3.30 36.17 -9.81
CA PRO A 621 -4.47 36.79 -10.41
C PRO A 621 -5.02 37.67 -9.29
N PRO A 622 -5.21 38.97 -9.55
CA PRO A 622 -5.54 39.92 -8.50
C PRO A 622 -6.63 39.28 -7.64
N SER A 623 -6.51 39.46 -6.32
CA SER A 623 -7.57 39.06 -5.39
C SER A 623 -8.91 39.35 -6.04
N ALA A 624 -9.65 38.28 -6.36
CA ALA A 624 -10.89 38.29 -7.13
C ALA A 624 -10.80 38.86 -8.56
N ILE A 625 -10.41 38.04 -9.55
CA ILE A 625 -10.99 38.23 -10.89
C ILE A 625 -12.46 37.88 -10.77
N ASP A 626 -13.32 38.85 -11.06
CA ASP A 626 -14.76 38.68 -11.10
C ASP A 626 -15.12 37.44 -11.97
N PRO A 627 -15.74 36.40 -11.40
CA PRO A 627 -16.14 35.21 -12.15
C PRO A 627 -17.31 35.47 -13.13
N LEU A 628 -18.10 36.53 -12.92
CA LEU A 628 -19.32 36.83 -13.68
C LEU A 628 -19.05 37.10 -15.17
N PRO A 629 -18.08 37.93 -15.59
CA PRO A 629 -17.73 38.08 -17.00
C PRO A 629 -17.33 36.77 -17.69
N ARG A 630 -16.66 35.85 -16.98
CA ARG A 630 -16.25 34.55 -17.55
C ARG A 630 -17.42 33.58 -17.64
N LEU A 631 -18.35 33.63 -16.70
CA LEU A 631 -19.61 32.92 -16.80
C LEU A 631 -20.36 33.38 -18.04
N LEU A 632 -20.48 34.70 -18.27
CA LEU A 632 -21.09 35.26 -19.48
C LEU A 632 -20.33 34.94 -20.77
N ALA A 633 -19.04 34.62 -20.71
CA ALA A 633 -18.30 34.14 -21.88
C ALA A 633 -18.70 32.71 -22.32
N LEU A 634 -19.39 31.94 -21.46
CA LEU A 634 -19.85 30.58 -21.78
C LEU A 634 -21.16 30.52 -22.58
N VAL A 635 -21.73 31.67 -22.95
CA VAL A 635 -23.05 31.80 -23.63
C VAL A 635 -23.18 30.91 -24.88
N GLN A 636 -22.09 30.72 -25.62
CA GLN A 636 -22.06 29.92 -26.85
C GLN A 636 -21.40 28.53 -26.69
N THR A 637 -21.16 28.08 -25.45
CA THR A 637 -20.45 26.82 -25.18
C THR A 637 -21.39 25.73 -24.66
N GLU A 638 -21.09 24.47 -24.99
CA GLU A 638 -21.83 23.31 -24.49
C GLU A 638 -21.32 22.80 -23.12
N GLN A 639 -20.45 23.57 -22.45
CA GLN A 639 -19.74 23.16 -21.24
C GLN A 639 -20.54 23.42 -19.95
N LEU A 640 -21.67 22.75 -19.81
CA LEU A 640 -22.57 22.86 -18.63
C LEU A 640 -21.85 22.68 -17.29
N HIS A 641 -20.87 21.78 -17.20
CA HIS A 641 -20.13 21.57 -15.96
C HIS A 641 -19.33 22.82 -15.53
N SER A 642 -18.66 23.47 -16.48
CA SER A 642 -17.93 24.72 -16.25
C SER A 642 -18.89 25.86 -15.89
N PHE A 643 -20.07 25.90 -16.53
CA PHE A 643 -21.13 26.86 -16.20
C PHE A 643 -21.55 26.75 -14.74
N PHE A 644 -21.92 25.56 -14.25
CA PHE A 644 -22.37 25.41 -12.85
C PHE A 644 -21.26 25.72 -11.84
N GLN A 645 -20.00 25.42 -12.17
CA GLN A 645 -18.86 25.77 -11.33
C GLN A 645 -18.66 27.29 -11.24
N LEU A 646 -18.63 27.98 -12.38
CA LEU A 646 -18.48 29.43 -12.43
C LEU A 646 -19.68 30.15 -11.83
N PHE A 647 -20.90 29.63 -12.04
CA PHE A 647 -22.10 30.15 -11.40
C PHE A 647 -21.98 30.12 -9.87
N ALA A 648 -21.57 28.99 -9.29
CA ALA A 648 -21.36 28.91 -7.84
C ALA A 648 -20.31 29.92 -7.34
N CYS A 649 -19.23 30.16 -8.10
CA CYS A 649 -18.25 31.21 -7.78
C CYS A 649 -18.84 32.62 -7.87
N SER A 650 -19.64 32.91 -8.90
CA SER A 650 -20.29 34.22 -9.08
C SER A 650 -21.30 34.50 -7.98
N VAL A 651 -22.06 33.50 -7.56
CA VAL A 651 -23.01 33.62 -6.45
C VAL A 651 -22.29 33.93 -5.13
N GLU A 652 -21.12 33.35 -4.89
CA GLU A 652 -20.29 33.66 -3.70
C GLU A 652 -19.78 35.12 -3.72
N ALA A 653 -19.52 35.68 -4.90
CA ALA A 653 -18.97 37.03 -5.05
C ALA A 653 -20.05 38.14 -5.05
N HIS A 654 -21.19 37.92 -5.71
CA HIS A 654 -22.20 38.96 -5.98
C HIS A 654 -23.59 38.61 -5.44
N GLY A 655 -23.77 37.44 -4.83
CA GLY A 655 -25.08 36.96 -4.40
C GLY A 655 -25.89 36.32 -5.53
N TYR A 656 -26.86 35.49 -5.15
CA TYR A 656 -27.60 34.65 -6.08
C TYR A 656 -28.52 35.44 -7.02
N ASP A 657 -29.29 36.38 -6.47
CA ASP A 657 -30.28 37.15 -7.23
C ASP A 657 -29.64 38.07 -8.27
N GLU A 658 -28.52 38.72 -7.92
CA GLU A 658 -27.80 39.62 -8.82
C GLU A 658 -27.21 38.86 -10.02
N VAL A 659 -26.56 37.72 -9.77
CA VAL A 659 -26.03 36.87 -10.84
C VAL A 659 -27.15 36.34 -11.73
N LEU A 660 -28.26 35.87 -11.13
CA LEU A 660 -29.39 35.34 -11.90
C LEU A 660 -30.05 36.43 -12.77
N ALA A 661 -30.17 37.66 -12.25
CA ALA A 661 -30.67 38.79 -13.02
C ALA A 661 -29.79 39.07 -14.24
N VAL A 662 -28.47 39.10 -14.07
CA VAL A 662 -27.50 39.30 -15.15
C VAL A 662 -27.52 38.16 -16.17
N LEU A 663 -27.68 36.90 -15.75
CA LEU A 663 -27.78 35.78 -16.68
C LEU A 663 -29.02 35.87 -17.59
N ARG A 664 -30.12 36.44 -17.07
CA ARG A 664 -31.39 36.59 -17.81
C ARG A 664 -31.36 37.72 -18.85
N THR A 665 -30.41 38.66 -18.76
CA THR A 665 -30.30 39.75 -19.74
C THR A 665 -29.64 39.35 -21.05
N VAL A 666 -29.17 38.10 -21.19
CA VAL A 666 -28.53 37.57 -22.40
C VAL A 666 -29.53 36.74 -23.24
N PRO A 667 -30.16 37.31 -24.29
CA PRO A 667 -31.22 36.63 -25.04
C PRO A 667 -30.74 35.61 -26.09
N GLU A 668 -29.50 35.71 -26.58
CA GLU A 668 -28.99 34.93 -27.72
C GLU A 668 -28.06 33.75 -27.33
N GLY A 669 -28.25 33.16 -26.16
CA GLY A 669 -27.44 32.02 -25.72
C GLY A 669 -27.76 30.71 -26.44
N SER A 670 -26.76 29.83 -26.50
CA SER A 670 -26.92 28.44 -26.97
C SER A 670 -28.04 27.72 -26.21
N ASP A 671 -28.61 26.65 -26.81
CA ASP A 671 -29.64 25.84 -26.15
C ASP A 671 -29.13 25.28 -24.80
N TYR A 672 -27.83 24.94 -24.72
CA TYR A 672 -27.18 24.52 -23.48
C TYR A 672 -27.12 25.64 -22.43
N TRP A 673 -26.81 26.88 -22.83
CA TRP A 673 -26.81 28.04 -21.95
C TRP A 673 -28.20 28.32 -21.39
N ARG A 674 -29.22 28.41 -22.24
CA ARG A 674 -30.61 28.67 -21.82
C ARG A 674 -31.10 27.58 -20.88
N LEU A 675 -30.77 26.32 -21.16
CA LEU A 675 -31.11 25.20 -20.29
C LEU A 675 -30.42 25.33 -18.92
N ALA A 676 -29.14 25.72 -18.91
CA ALA A 676 -28.39 25.94 -17.69
C ALA A 676 -28.97 27.08 -16.84
N VAL A 677 -29.32 28.21 -17.47
CA VAL A 677 -29.96 29.38 -16.83
C VAL A 677 -31.30 28.98 -16.20
N SER A 678 -32.11 28.18 -16.91
CA SER A 678 -33.37 27.64 -16.39
C SER A 678 -33.15 26.72 -15.19
N VAL A 679 -32.15 25.81 -15.24
CA VAL A 679 -31.80 24.94 -14.10
C VAL A 679 -31.30 25.74 -12.91
N VAL A 680 -30.45 26.76 -13.10
CA VAL A 680 -29.95 27.54 -11.96
C VAL A 680 -31.04 28.32 -11.25
N SER A 681 -32.11 28.71 -11.93
CA SER A 681 -33.23 29.46 -11.33
C SER A 681 -33.98 28.71 -10.23
N VAL A 682 -33.84 27.38 -10.17
CA VAL A 682 -34.47 26.48 -9.20
C VAL A 682 -33.47 25.80 -8.26
N LEU A 683 -32.19 26.21 -8.28
CA LEU A 683 -31.17 25.54 -7.44
C LEU A 683 -31.40 25.74 -5.94
N ASP A 684 -32.16 26.77 -5.56
CA ASP A 684 -32.51 27.09 -4.17
C ASP A 684 -33.95 26.66 -3.80
N SER A 685 -34.71 26.06 -4.73
CA SER A 685 -36.07 25.60 -4.46
C SER A 685 -36.14 24.17 -3.93
N SER A 686 -37.32 23.83 -3.38
CA SER A 686 -37.66 22.61 -2.63
C SER A 686 -37.29 21.29 -3.35
N ASN A 687 -37.40 20.16 -2.64
CA ASN A 687 -37.12 18.78 -3.12
C ASN A 687 -37.99 18.29 -4.30
N GLU A 688 -38.68 19.20 -4.99
CA GLU A 688 -39.54 18.90 -6.13
C GLU A 688 -38.73 18.59 -7.39
N LEU A 689 -39.33 17.78 -8.26
CA LEU A 689 -38.75 17.39 -9.54
C LEU A 689 -39.04 18.48 -10.57
N HIS A 690 -38.01 19.21 -11.00
CA HIS A 690 -38.16 20.25 -12.01
C HIS A 690 -37.78 19.75 -13.39
N HIS A 691 -38.61 20.06 -14.39
CA HIS A 691 -38.40 19.72 -15.79
C HIS A 691 -38.13 20.96 -16.63
N PHE A 692 -37.09 20.91 -17.45
CA PHE A 692 -36.68 22.00 -18.34
C PHE A 692 -36.54 21.49 -19.76
N SER A 693 -36.88 22.34 -20.73
CA SER A 693 -36.77 22.00 -22.16
C SER A 693 -36.38 23.22 -22.99
N GLU A 694 -35.31 23.09 -23.76
CA GLU A 694 -34.78 24.15 -24.64
C GLU A 694 -34.39 23.52 -25.97
N GLY A 695 -34.97 23.97 -27.09
CA GLY A 695 -34.68 23.40 -28.41
C GLY A 695 -34.89 21.88 -28.48
N ALA A 696 -33.84 21.13 -28.81
CA ALA A 696 -33.83 19.65 -28.82
C ALA A 696 -33.39 19.01 -27.49
N LEU A 697 -33.06 19.82 -26.48
CA LEU A 697 -32.53 19.39 -25.20
C LEU A 697 -33.60 19.43 -24.10
N ALA A 698 -33.42 18.58 -23.10
CA ALA A 698 -34.14 18.61 -21.84
C ALA A 698 -33.19 18.45 -20.66
N ALA A 699 -33.62 18.94 -19.50
CA ALA A 699 -32.98 18.68 -18.23
C ALA A 699 -34.02 18.37 -17.16
N VAL A 700 -33.63 17.54 -16.20
CA VAL A 700 -34.42 17.24 -15.00
C VAL A 700 -33.53 17.39 -13.78
N PHE A 701 -34.02 18.15 -12.81
CA PHE A 701 -33.29 18.48 -11.58
C PHE A 701 -34.11 18.11 -10.34
N GLN A 702 -33.47 17.44 -9.38
CA GLN A 702 -34.04 17.17 -8.06
C GLN A 702 -32.93 17.02 -7.03
N THR A 703 -33.01 17.75 -5.92
CA THR A 703 -32.13 17.60 -4.74
C THR A 703 -30.62 17.53 -5.08
N GLY A 704 -30.17 18.40 -5.98
CA GLY A 704 -28.76 18.49 -6.41
C GLY A 704 -28.32 17.44 -7.44
N ALA A 705 -29.23 16.59 -7.92
CA ALA A 705 -29.01 15.70 -9.06
C ALA A 705 -29.60 16.31 -10.33
N LEU A 706 -28.83 16.31 -11.42
CA LEU A 706 -29.22 16.81 -12.73
C LEU A 706 -28.98 15.75 -13.79
N LEU A 707 -30.01 15.48 -14.59
CA LEU A 707 -29.91 14.73 -15.82
C LEU A 707 -30.19 15.66 -16.99
N TYR A 708 -29.31 15.72 -17.99
CA TYR A 708 -29.53 16.54 -19.18
C TYR A 708 -29.09 15.83 -20.46
N GLY A 709 -29.69 16.19 -21.60
CA GLY A 709 -29.38 15.62 -22.90
C GLY A 709 -30.54 15.77 -23.89
N PRO A 710 -30.57 14.95 -24.96
CA PRO A 710 -31.67 14.95 -25.92
C PRO A 710 -33.02 14.65 -25.25
N LYS A 711 -34.08 15.38 -25.64
CA LYS A 711 -35.43 15.30 -25.04
C LYS A 711 -35.94 13.87 -24.85
N ASP A 712 -35.87 13.05 -25.90
CA ASP A 712 -36.40 11.69 -25.87
C ASP A 712 -35.63 10.79 -24.89
N ALA A 713 -34.32 10.95 -24.83
CA ALA A 713 -33.46 10.16 -23.96
C ALA A 713 -33.64 10.54 -22.49
N VAL A 714 -33.79 11.83 -22.18
CA VAL A 714 -34.09 12.30 -20.81
C VAL A 714 -35.48 11.84 -20.37
N ARG A 715 -36.49 11.93 -21.24
CA ARG A 715 -37.86 11.45 -20.94
C ARG A 715 -37.89 9.96 -20.64
N SER A 716 -37.20 9.15 -21.45
CA SER A 716 -37.10 7.70 -21.23
C SER A 716 -36.38 7.37 -19.92
N ALA A 717 -35.28 8.07 -19.61
CA ALA A 717 -34.52 7.86 -18.39
C ALA A 717 -35.31 8.26 -17.13
N VAL A 718 -36.11 9.31 -17.20
CA VAL A 718 -36.92 9.77 -16.06
C VAL A 718 -38.09 8.86 -15.78
N ALA A 719 -38.73 8.31 -16.82
CA ALA A 719 -39.84 7.38 -16.65
C ALA A 719 -39.43 6.01 -16.08
N GLY A 720 -38.18 5.58 -16.29
CA GLY A 720 -37.70 4.26 -15.88
C GLY A 720 -36.63 4.26 -14.78
N ASP A 721 -35.54 4.98 -15.00
CA ASP A 721 -34.30 4.83 -14.24
C ASP A 721 -34.12 5.87 -13.12
N TRP A 722 -34.70 7.06 -13.26
CA TRP A 722 -34.60 8.15 -12.29
C TRP A 722 -35.10 7.81 -10.88
N PRO A 723 -36.20 7.06 -10.69
CA PRO A 723 -36.63 6.66 -9.34
C PRO A 723 -35.62 5.76 -8.60
N SER A 724 -34.65 5.20 -9.33
CA SER A 724 -33.60 4.33 -8.77
C SER A 724 -32.28 5.07 -8.48
N LEU A 725 -32.19 6.38 -8.76
CA LEU A 725 -30.98 7.20 -8.57
C LEU A 725 -30.97 7.90 -7.21
#